data_AF-A0A931ZD44-F1
#
_entry.id   AF-A0A931ZD44-F1
#
_cell.length_a   1.000
_cell.length_b   1.000
_cell.length_c   1.000
_cell.angle_alpha   90.00
_cell.angle_beta   90.00
_cell.angle_gamma   90.00
#
_symmetry.space_group_name_H-M   'P 1'
#
loop_
_entity.id
_entity.type
_entity.pdbx_description
1 polymer ?
#
loop_
_entity_poly.entity_id
_entity_poly.type
_entity_poly.pdbx_seq_one_letter_code
_entity_poly.pdbx_strand_id
1 'polypeptide(L)'
;MAPTRLARALAAGEGVFVRADAWIERALPREFNPLAQLGTLANAALVLATLSGVLLLVWYSPSVQFAWTSLADLGPRSPGGVVRSVHRYASDLAMLFIVLHALRTWLGRKFAGARWLAWTSGIALTALVWFIGWTGYWLVWDVRAQTLALDSMRALDVLPIFGEPMGRLFTADHTVPSLLFFVVFFLHMLLPLAIAGGLAMHLARLSRSKLLPTRAVSAWLVAAVVVAAFVLPATNAAPAHMAVKPEAFTMDWWFLWPLNLSARLSGGGVWLAAALVLLGTATVPWWLGQRRPRESYQATVNTSRCFSCTQCSQDCPFGAITMVPRTDGKPFPSQAQVDPDRCIGCGVCTGSCDTQAIGMAWFDARNVTRELNDFVVAAVGRGESPALALVCAQADGGWDFFQHAAWRARLPGYEVRPVPSSGWVEPKVLESLVAKGARAVLVVSTVSADPFCREGDRWLPLRLRGEREPKFRPNRADPKKVAHVRYDPTRPLELTRAAGRLLCGDAPVPRRERRPLARWGAGLALTAALLAPVLAVSVAPFRHPTAAQPEFVLTFRAFGDWLDATTVTAAAQDNRPVHMRAAGVHVNRTRASVVVRLTVDGATQQHVFRPKGLKSDGASIGELRVPLAPGAHRVAVSVATREGDDAPRVEWSEEVLAQRGRLAVLTFEPGVGFRVEK
;
A
#
# COMPACT_ATOMS: atom_id res chain seq x y z
N MET A 1 12.26 24.47 19.35
CA MET A 1 10.87 24.64 18.89
C MET A 1 10.00 23.56 19.49
N ALA A 2 8.87 23.92 20.12
CA ALA A 2 7.93 22.93 20.65
C ALA A 2 7.32 22.10 19.51
N PRO A 3 7.08 20.79 19.69
CA PRO A 3 6.51 19.94 18.66
C PRO A 3 5.09 20.40 18.31
N THR A 4 4.77 20.46 17.00
CA THR A 4 3.43 20.78 16.52
C THR A 4 2.40 19.77 17.04
N ARG A 5 1.12 20.14 17.10
CA ARG A 5 0.04 19.21 17.51
C ARG A 5 0.07 17.90 16.71
N LEU A 6 0.32 18.00 15.40
CA LEU A 6 0.48 16.85 14.51
C LEU A 6 1.71 15.99 14.87
N ALA A 7 2.86 16.60 15.19
CA ALA A 7 4.05 15.84 15.59
C ALA A 7 3.80 15.02 16.87
N ARG A 8 3.09 15.59 17.84
CA ARG A 8 2.67 14.89 19.06
C ARG A 8 1.70 13.75 18.77
N ALA A 9 0.73 13.95 17.88
CA ALA A 9 -0.23 12.91 17.48
C ALA A 9 0.47 11.73 16.78
N LEU A 10 1.40 12.01 15.84
CA LEU A 10 2.18 10.98 15.16
C LEU A 10 3.07 10.19 16.13
N ALA A 11 3.75 10.87 17.06
CA ALA A 11 4.54 10.22 18.10
C ALA A 11 3.69 9.36 19.04
N ALA A 12 2.49 9.83 19.42
CA ALA A 12 1.56 9.02 20.20
C ALA A 12 1.14 7.75 19.46
N GLY A 13 0.86 7.86 18.15
CA GLY A 13 0.56 6.72 17.28
C GLY A 13 1.73 5.76 17.10
N GLU A 14 2.96 6.25 16.89
CA GLU A 14 4.17 5.42 16.86
C GLU A 14 4.36 4.68 18.20
N GLY A 15 4.11 5.36 19.32
CA GLY A 15 4.12 4.76 20.65
C GLY A 15 3.12 3.61 20.84
N VAL A 16 2.01 3.56 20.09
CA VAL A 16 1.10 2.40 20.10
C VAL A 16 1.79 1.18 19.48
N PHE A 17 2.45 1.35 18.33
CA PHE A 17 3.22 0.27 17.69
C PHE A 17 4.38 -0.20 18.56
N VAL A 18 5.11 0.71 19.22
CA VAL A 18 6.21 0.34 20.13
C VAL A 18 5.69 -0.48 21.32
N ARG A 19 4.55 -0.10 21.91
CA ARG A 19 3.91 -0.88 22.99
C ARG A 19 3.42 -2.24 22.50
N ALA A 20 2.86 -2.30 21.29
CA ALA A 20 2.42 -3.54 20.67
C ALA A 20 3.59 -4.48 20.40
N ASP A 21 4.69 -3.98 19.82
CA ASP A 21 5.94 -4.73 19.65
C ASP A 21 6.45 -5.26 21.00
N ALA A 22 6.49 -4.41 22.03
CA ALA A 22 6.91 -4.81 23.36
C ALA A 22 6.01 -5.91 23.95
N TRP A 23 4.69 -5.80 23.77
CA TRP A 23 3.73 -6.80 24.23
C TRP A 23 3.89 -8.15 23.52
N ILE A 24 4.06 -8.14 22.19
CA ILE A 24 4.30 -9.36 21.41
C ILE A 24 5.66 -9.96 21.79
N GLU A 25 6.70 -9.13 21.87
CA GLU A 25 8.06 -9.58 22.20
C GLU A 25 8.21 -10.12 23.63
N ARG A 26 7.21 -9.95 24.49
CA ARG A 26 7.14 -10.63 25.80
C ARG A 26 6.77 -12.10 25.69
N ALA A 27 5.99 -12.46 24.67
CA ALA A 27 5.47 -13.81 24.48
C ALA A 27 6.24 -14.58 23.39
N LEU A 28 6.67 -13.88 22.35
CA LEU A 28 7.35 -14.43 21.18
C LEU A 28 8.70 -13.74 20.96
N PRO A 29 9.74 -14.44 20.49
CA PRO A 29 10.97 -13.79 20.06
C PRO A 29 10.70 -12.79 18.92
N ARG A 30 11.55 -11.75 18.78
CA ARG A 30 11.40 -10.70 17.75
C ARG A 30 11.30 -11.24 16.33
N GLU A 31 12.00 -12.34 16.05
CA GLU A 31 11.97 -13.01 14.74
C GLU A 31 10.62 -13.66 14.38
N PHE A 32 9.72 -13.78 15.36
CA PHE A 32 8.34 -14.25 15.21
C PHE A 32 7.31 -13.13 15.39
N ASN A 33 7.73 -11.90 15.70
CA ASN A 33 6.82 -10.76 15.80
C ASN A 33 6.35 -10.36 14.39
N PRO A 34 5.04 -10.45 14.06
CA PRO A 34 4.54 -10.08 12.75
C PRO A 34 4.60 -8.56 12.50
N LEU A 35 4.45 -7.74 13.56
CA LEU A 35 4.58 -6.29 13.44
C LEU A 35 6.01 -5.87 13.06
N ALA A 36 7.02 -6.72 13.37
CA ALA A 36 8.41 -6.54 12.94
C ALA A 36 8.62 -6.82 11.45
N GLN A 37 7.70 -7.55 10.83
CA GLN A 37 7.88 -8.19 9.52
C GLN A 37 6.76 -7.83 8.56
N LEU A 38 6.01 -6.75 8.79
CA LEU A 38 4.83 -6.36 7.99
C LEU A 38 5.13 -6.32 6.48
N GLY A 39 6.21 -5.65 6.04
CA GLY A 39 6.57 -5.60 4.62
C GLY A 39 6.92 -6.97 4.04
N THR A 40 7.66 -7.80 4.79
CA THR A 40 7.99 -9.16 4.36
C THR A 40 6.80 -10.11 4.39
N LEU A 41 5.87 -9.94 5.33
CA LEU A 41 4.62 -10.71 5.42
C LEU A 41 3.67 -10.35 4.29
N ALA A 42 3.58 -9.07 3.92
CA ALA A 42 2.86 -8.62 2.73
C ALA A 42 3.40 -9.32 1.48
N ASN A 43 4.73 -9.36 1.30
CA ASN A 43 5.35 -10.06 0.18
C ASN A 43 5.08 -11.57 0.21
N ALA A 44 5.16 -12.21 1.39
CA ALA A 44 4.89 -13.64 1.53
C ALA A 44 3.42 -13.99 1.21
N ALA A 45 2.48 -13.16 1.67
CA ALA A 45 1.07 -13.29 1.35
C ALA A 45 0.80 -13.06 -0.14
N LEU A 46 1.46 -12.07 -0.76
CA LEU A 46 1.38 -11.83 -2.19
C LEU A 46 1.93 -13.00 -3.01
N VAL A 47 3.08 -13.56 -2.63
CA VAL A 47 3.63 -14.77 -3.28
C VAL A 47 2.68 -15.95 -3.13
N LEU A 48 2.08 -16.15 -1.95
CA LEU A 48 1.09 -17.19 -1.74
C LEU A 48 -0.15 -16.98 -2.61
N ALA A 49 -0.64 -15.74 -2.74
CA ALA A 49 -1.73 -15.38 -3.64
C ALA A 49 -1.36 -15.63 -5.11
N THR A 50 -0.17 -15.23 -5.56
CA THR A 50 0.28 -15.48 -6.94
C THR A 50 0.37 -16.97 -7.24
N LEU A 51 1.01 -17.77 -6.37
CA LEU A 51 1.17 -19.21 -6.59
C LEU A 51 -0.18 -19.94 -6.58
N SER A 52 -1.06 -19.61 -5.64
CA SER A 52 -2.42 -20.17 -5.62
C SER A 52 -3.25 -19.73 -6.83
N GLY A 53 -3.08 -18.50 -7.31
CA GLY A 53 -3.75 -18.00 -8.51
C GLY A 53 -3.33 -18.74 -9.78
N VAL A 54 -2.02 -19.00 -9.95
CA VAL A 54 -1.51 -19.84 -11.04
C VAL A 54 -2.07 -21.26 -10.95
N LEU A 55 -2.16 -21.83 -9.74
CA LEU A 55 -2.72 -23.16 -9.53
C LEU A 55 -4.23 -23.23 -9.84
N LEU A 56 -4.98 -22.14 -9.61
CA LEU A 56 -6.40 -22.07 -9.97
C LEU A 56 -6.67 -22.21 -11.46
N LEU A 57 -5.68 -21.94 -12.33
CA LEU A 57 -5.81 -22.10 -13.77
C LEU A 57 -6.13 -23.55 -14.19
N VAL A 58 -5.88 -24.54 -13.32
CA VAL A 58 -6.26 -25.94 -13.55
C VAL A 58 -7.78 -26.13 -13.59
N TRP A 59 -8.53 -25.33 -12.84
CA TRP A 59 -10.00 -25.48 -12.70
C TRP A 59 -10.80 -24.32 -13.28
N TYR A 60 -10.19 -23.14 -13.43
CA TYR A 60 -10.91 -21.92 -13.79
C TYR A 60 -11.10 -21.75 -15.30
N SER A 61 -12.31 -21.34 -15.72
CA SER A 61 -12.62 -21.02 -17.12
C SER A 61 -12.82 -19.50 -17.31
N PRO A 62 -11.93 -18.80 -18.06
CA PRO A 62 -11.99 -17.34 -18.24
C PRO A 62 -13.02 -16.93 -19.31
N SER A 63 -14.31 -17.23 -19.08
CA SER A 63 -15.41 -16.91 -19.97
C SER A 63 -16.61 -16.38 -19.17
N VAL A 64 -17.32 -15.39 -19.71
CA VAL A 64 -18.53 -14.83 -19.05
C VAL A 64 -19.61 -15.91 -18.81
N GLN A 65 -19.65 -16.94 -19.67
CA GLN A 65 -20.61 -18.04 -19.58
C GLN A 65 -20.22 -19.07 -18.50
N PHE A 66 -18.92 -19.29 -18.29
CA PHE A 66 -18.41 -20.40 -17.47
C PHE A 66 -17.65 -19.97 -16.20
N ALA A 67 -17.32 -18.69 -16.04
CA ALA A 67 -16.51 -18.23 -14.92
C ALA A 67 -17.14 -18.55 -13.57
N TRP A 68 -18.40 -18.17 -13.38
CA TRP A 68 -19.12 -18.42 -12.14
C TRP A 68 -19.31 -19.92 -11.89
N THR A 69 -19.76 -20.70 -12.89
CA THR A 69 -20.00 -22.13 -12.74
C THR A 69 -18.72 -22.91 -12.46
N SER A 70 -17.62 -22.59 -13.15
CA SER A 70 -16.31 -23.23 -12.90
C SER A 70 -15.83 -23.08 -11.45
N LEU A 71 -16.21 -21.99 -10.77
CA LEU A 71 -15.90 -21.76 -9.36
C LEU A 71 -16.97 -22.32 -8.42
N ALA A 72 -18.23 -22.39 -8.85
CA ALA A 72 -19.34 -22.93 -8.06
C ALA A 72 -19.30 -24.45 -7.96
N ASP A 73 -18.83 -25.11 -9.02
CA ASP A 73 -18.66 -26.57 -9.10
C ASP A 73 -17.49 -27.06 -8.24
N LEU A 74 -16.60 -26.14 -7.81
CA LEU A 74 -15.57 -26.46 -6.83
C LEU A 74 -16.21 -26.69 -5.45
N GLY A 75 -16.27 -27.96 -5.04
CA GLY A 75 -16.65 -28.30 -3.67
C GLY A 75 -15.78 -27.52 -2.65
N PRO A 76 -16.34 -26.94 -1.57
CA PRO A 76 -15.61 -26.06 -0.66
C PRO A 76 -14.33 -26.65 -0.05
N ARG A 77 -14.31 -27.98 0.14
CA ARG A 77 -13.16 -28.75 0.68
C ARG A 77 -12.41 -29.57 -0.37
N SER A 78 -12.76 -29.43 -1.64
CA SER A 78 -12.00 -30.02 -2.74
C SER A 78 -10.62 -29.35 -2.84
N PRO A 79 -9.62 -29.99 -3.49
CA PRO A 79 -8.33 -29.34 -3.75
C PRO A 79 -8.48 -27.96 -4.40
N GLY A 80 -9.32 -27.81 -5.43
CA GLY A 80 -9.57 -26.52 -6.07
C GLY A 80 -10.28 -25.51 -5.15
N GLY A 81 -11.25 -25.95 -4.35
CA GLY A 81 -11.95 -25.10 -3.36
C GLY A 81 -11.02 -24.58 -2.25
N VAL A 82 -10.09 -25.42 -1.78
CA VAL A 82 -9.06 -25.02 -0.81
C VAL A 82 -8.09 -24.04 -1.45
N VAL A 83 -7.59 -24.30 -2.66
CA VAL A 83 -6.70 -23.37 -3.37
C VAL A 83 -7.38 -22.02 -3.60
N ARG A 84 -8.67 -22.01 -3.96
CA ARG A 84 -9.48 -20.80 -4.10
C ARG A 84 -9.57 -20.01 -2.79
N SER A 85 -9.80 -20.72 -1.69
CA SER A 85 -9.87 -20.12 -0.36
C SER A 85 -8.51 -19.58 0.10
N VAL A 86 -7.42 -20.29 -0.19
CA VAL A 86 -6.04 -19.83 0.04
C VAL A 86 -5.77 -18.56 -0.77
N HIS A 87 -6.11 -18.53 -2.06
CA HIS A 87 -5.93 -17.36 -2.91
C HIS A 87 -6.66 -16.13 -2.37
N ARG A 88 -7.91 -16.32 -1.92
CA ARG A 88 -8.70 -15.28 -1.27
C ARG A 88 -8.03 -14.78 0.01
N TYR A 89 -7.79 -15.65 0.99
CA TYR A 89 -7.24 -15.23 2.29
C TYR A 89 -5.82 -14.68 2.20
N ALA A 90 -5.01 -15.18 1.27
CA ALA A 90 -3.69 -14.64 1.01
C ALA A 90 -3.76 -13.21 0.45
N SER A 91 -4.72 -12.93 -0.45
CA SER A 91 -4.94 -11.60 -1.01
C SER A 91 -5.41 -10.60 0.06
N ASP A 92 -6.34 -11.00 0.92
CA ASP A 92 -6.85 -10.15 2.00
C ASP A 92 -5.76 -9.87 3.06
N LEU A 93 -4.97 -10.89 3.44
CA LEU A 93 -3.83 -10.73 4.33
C LEU A 93 -2.73 -9.84 3.72
N ALA A 94 -2.47 -9.95 2.41
CA ALA A 94 -1.52 -9.07 1.73
C ALA A 94 -1.96 -7.61 1.87
N MET A 95 -3.24 -7.30 1.63
CA MET A 95 -3.78 -5.95 1.80
C MET A 95 -3.69 -5.47 3.25
N LEU A 96 -4.08 -6.31 4.23
CA LEU A 96 -3.95 -5.99 5.66
C LEU A 96 -2.50 -5.60 6.01
N PHE A 97 -1.53 -6.43 5.62
CA PHE A 97 -0.12 -6.18 5.94
C PHE A 97 0.44 -4.94 5.22
N ILE A 98 0.01 -4.67 3.99
CA ILE A 98 0.36 -3.43 3.25
C ILE A 98 -0.17 -2.20 3.99
N VAL A 99 -1.44 -2.20 4.39
CA VAL A 99 -2.05 -1.08 5.13
C VAL A 99 -1.35 -0.86 6.47
N LEU A 100 -1.09 -1.93 7.23
CA LEU A 100 -0.35 -1.83 8.49
C LEU A 100 1.09 -1.35 8.27
N HIS A 101 1.75 -1.77 7.19
CA HIS A 101 3.09 -1.29 6.82
C HIS A 101 3.09 0.20 6.48
N ALA A 102 2.14 0.66 5.65
CA ALA A 102 1.97 2.07 5.30
C ALA A 102 1.65 2.92 6.54
N LEU A 103 0.76 2.45 7.40
CA LEU A 103 0.40 3.13 8.65
C LEU A 103 1.60 3.26 9.58
N ARG A 104 2.34 2.17 9.81
CA ARG A 104 3.53 2.17 10.68
C ARG A 104 4.62 3.12 10.15
N THR A 105 4.86 3.13 8.85
CA THR A 105 5.85 4.01 8.22
C THR A 105 5.41 5.48 8.24
N TRP A 106 4.12 5.75 8.09
CA TRP A 106 3.55 7.09 8.22
C TRP A 106 3.68 7.65 9.64
N LEU A 107 3.23 6.90 10.65
CA LEU A 107 3.29 7.29 12.05
C LEU A 107 4.74 7.50 12.51
N GLY A 108 5.65 6.61 12.10
CA GLY A 108 7.09 6.74 12.35
C GLY A 108 7.81 7.81 11.53
N ARG A 109 7.08 8.59 10.73
CA ARG A 109 7.59 9.68 9.86
C ARG A 109 8.65 9.22 8.86
N LYS A 110 8.57 7.97 8.41
CA LYS A 110 9.56 7.30 7.56
C LYS A 110 9.36 7.53 6.06
N PHE A 111 8.92 8.73 5.69
CA PHE A 111 8.59 9.10 4.32
C PHE A 111 9.46 10.25 3.77
N ALA A 112 10.20 10.95 4.64
CA ALA A 112 11.00 12.11 4.26
C ALA A 112 12.48 11.76 3.93
N GLY A 113 13.21 12.74 3.39
CA GLY A 113 14.62 12.56 3.01
C GLY A 113 14.79 11.52 1.92
N ALA A 114 15.82 10.67 1.99
CA ALA A 114 16.06 9.62 1.00
C ALA A 114 14.90 8.61 0.82
N ARG A 115 13.96 8.55 1.78
CA ARG A 115 12.81 7.63 1.78
C ARG A 115 11.61 8.09 0.97
N TRP A 116 11.63 9.31 0.41
CA TRP A 116 10.51 9.79 -0.41
C TRP A 116 10.21 8.84 -1.57
N LEU A 117 11.24 8.26 -2.19
CA LEU A 117 11.08 7.32 -3.29
C LEU A 117 10.41 6.02 -2.85
N ALA A 118 10.81 5.47 -1.69
CA ALA A 118 10.16 4.29 -1.11
C ALA A 118 8.70 4.60 -0.76
N TRP A 119 8.40 5.79 -0.25
CA TRP A 119 7.04 6.20 0.04
C TRP A 119 6.16 6.29 -1.22
N THR A 120 6.57 7.06 -2.22
CA THR A 120 5.77 7.24 -3.45
C THR A 120 5.61 5.96 -4.24
N SER A 121 6.68 5.18 -4.40
CA SER A 121 6.59 3.85 -5.02
C SER A 121 5.72 2.89 -4.20
N GLY A 122 5.73 3.00 -2.86
CA GLY A 122 4.87 2.21 -1.98
C GLY A 122 3.39 2.53 -2.12
N ILE A 123 3.04 3.82 -2.27
CA ILE A 123 1.65 4.23 -2.56
C ILE A 123 1.22 3.73 -3.94
N ALA A 124 2.07 3.88 -4.96
CA ALA A 124 1.80 3.35 -6.30
C ALA A 124 1.62 1.82 -6.30
N LEU A 125 2.48 1.09 -5.57
CA LEU A 125 2.35 -0.35 -5.37
C LEU A 125 1.07 -0.73 -4.63
N THR A 126 0.68 0.03 -3.60
CA THR A 126 -0.56 -0.22 -2.88
C THR A 126 -1.76 -0.07 -3.81
N ALA A 127 -1.79 0.97 -4.64
CA ALA A 127 -2.81 1.16 -5.66
C ALA A 127 -2.81 0.00 -6.68
N LEU A 128 -1.63 -0.48 -7.10
CA LEU A 128 -1.49 -1.59 -8.04
C LEU A 128 -1.97 -2.93 -7.44
N VAL A 129 -1.63 -3.21 -6.18
CA VAL A 129 -2.08 -4.41 -5.44
C VAL A 129 -3.58 -4.35 -5.16
N TRP A 130 -4.13 -3.17 -4.87
CA TRP A 130 -5.57 -2.98 -4.78
C TRP A 130 -6.25 -3.23 -6.13
N PHE A 131 -5.68 -2.69 -7.22
CA PHE A 131 -6.24 -2.81 -8.57
C PHE A 131 -6.20 -4.24 -9.11
N ILE A 132 -5.14 -5.02 -8.85
CA ILE A 132 -5.15 -6.45 -9.21
C ILE A 132 -6.22 -7.22 -8.42
N GLY A 133 -6.48 -6.86 -7.16
CA GLY A 133 -7.60 -7.43 -6.42
C GLY A 133 -8.94 -7.08 -7.06
N TRP A 134 -9.13 -5.82 -7.47
CA TRP A 134 -10.30 -5.38 -8.25
C TRP A 134 -10.54 -6.23 -9.50
N THR A 135 -9.50 -6.46 -10.32
CA THR A 135 -9.62 -7.34 -11.49
C THR A 135 -9.84 -8.80 -11.12
N GLY A 136 -9.33 -9.27 -9.98
CA GLY A 136 -9.61 -10.62 -9.45
C GLY A 136 -11.08 -10.82 -9.10
N TYR A 137 -11.77 -9.81 -8.56
CA TYR A 137 -13.20 -9.90 -8.28
C TYR A 137 -14.06 -9.94 -9.54
N TRP A 138 -13.66 -9.23 -10.60
CA TRP A 138 -14.32 -9.34 -11.90
C TRP A 138 -14.37 -10.80 -12.37
N LEU A 139 -13.30 -11.56 -12.16
CA LEU A 139 -13.16 -12.95 -12.59
C LEU A 139 -14.07 -13.93 -11.84
N VAL A 140 -14.68 -13.54 -10.72
CA VAL A 140 -15.64 -14.40 -10.00
C VAL A 140 -17.01 -14.43 -10.68
N TRP A 141 -17.36 -13.34 -11.36
CA TRP A 141 -18.63 -13.15 -12.08
C TRP A 141 -19.91 -13.42 -11.23
N ASP A 142 -19.87 -13.03 -9.96
CA ASP A 142 -21.02 -13.03 -9.05
C ASP A 142 -21.66 -11.62 -8.96
N VAL A 143 -22.70 -11.46 -8.13
CA VAL A 143 -23.35 -10.15 -7.89
C VAL A 143 -22.41 -9.02 -7.46
N ARG A 144 -21.26 -9.36 -6.83
CA ARG A 144 -20.22 -8.35 -6.52
C ARG A 144 -19.54 -7.91 -7.79
N ALA A 145 -19.10 -8.86 -8.62
CA ALA A 145 -18.50 -8.59 -9.93
C ALA A 145 -19.44 -7.80 -10.85
N GLN A 146 -20.75 -8.08 -10.82
CA GLN A 146 -21.76 -7.32 -11.55
C GLN A 146 -21.75 -5.84 -11.16
N THR A 147 -21.88 -5.56 -9.86
CA THR A 147 -21.90 -4.17 -9.34
C THR A 147 -20.58 -3.49 -9.66
N LEU A 148 -19.48 -4.22 -9.50
CA LEU A 148 -18.13 -3.79 -9.81
C LEU A 148 -17.96 -3.38 -11.27
N ALA A 149 -18.47 -4.19 -12.19
CA ALA A 149 -18.36 -3.94 -13.61
C ALA A 149 -19.20 -2.74 -14.05
N LEU A 150 -20.45 -2.66 -13.59
CA LEU A 150 -21.34 -1.52 -13.85
C LEU A 150 -20.73 -0.20 -13.35
N ASP A 151 -20.22 -0.17 -12.13
CA ASP A 151 -19.61 1.05 -11.57
C ASP A 151 -18.27 1.40 -12.24
N SER A 152 -17.49 0.40 -12.64
CA SER A 152 -16.29 0.62 -13.45
C SER A 152 -16.64 1.29 -14.78
N MET A 153 -17.69 0.83 -15.47
CA MET A 153 -18.11 1.42 -16.74
C MET A 153 -18.62 2.84 -16.54
N ARG A 154 -19.44 3.09 -15.51
CA ARG A 154 -19.90 4.45 -15.17
C ARG A 154 -18.74 5.41 -14.90
N ALA A 155 -17.68 4.95 -14.26
CA ALA A 155 -16.48 5.74 -14.07
C ALA A 155 -15.75 5.98 -15.40
N LEU A 156 -15.57 4.95 -16.23
CA LEU A 156 -14.90 5.06 -17.53
C LEU A 156 -15.65 5.94 -18.53
N ASP A 157 -16.98 5.94 -18.52
CA ASP A 157 -17.83 6.72 -19.43
C ASP A 157 -17.68 8.24 -19.24
N VAL A 158 -17.10 8.67 -18.11
CA VAL A 158 -16.75 10.08 -17.86
C VAL A 158 -15.47 10.48 -18.61
N LEU A 159 -14.59 9.53 -18.92
CA LEU A 159 -13.36 9.80 -19.65
C LEU A 159 -13.68 9.95 -21.14
N PRO A 160 -13.22 11.02 -21.81
CA PRO A 160 -13.48 11.25 -23.24
C PRO A 160 -12.62 10.36 -24.16
N ILE A 161 -12.39 9.12 -23.77
CA ILE A 161 -11.53 8.14 -24.45
C ILE A 161 -12.36 7.25 -25.38
N PHE A 162 -13.59 6.90 -24.96
CA PHE A 162 -14.44 5.97 -25.70
C PHE A 162 -15.53 6.72 -26.49
N GLY A 163 -15.76 6.29 -27.73
CA GLY A 163 -16.76 6.90 -28.61
C GLY A 163 -18.21 6.52 -28.27
N GLU A 164 -18.40 5.40 -27.57
CA GLU A 164 -19.70 4.89 -27.12
C GLU A 164 -19.64 4.64 -25.59
N PRO A 165 -20.73 4.90 -24.84
CA PRO A 165 -20.78 4.54 -23.43
C PRO A 165 -20.62 3.03 -23.25
N MET A 166 -19.58 2.62 -22.51
CA MET A 166 -19.28 1.22 -22.25
C MET A 166 -20.34 0.56 -21.35
N GLY A 167 -21.08 1.35 -20.56
CA GLY A 167 -22.20 0.87 -19.76
C GLY A 167 -23.26 0.12 -20.58
N ARG A 168 -23.42 0.43 -21.87
CA ARG A 168 -24.34 -0.25 -22.80
C ARG A 168 -24.07 -1.75 -22.92
N LEU A 169 -22.83 -2.20 -22.75
CA LEU A 169 -22.48 -3.62 -22.84
C LEU A 169 -23.05 -4.45 -21.68
N PHE A 170 -23.44 -3.78 -20.58
CA PHE A 170 -23.89 -4.40 -19.34
C PHE A 170 -25.39 -4.22 -19.08
N THR A 171 -26.18 -3.96 -20.12
CA THR A 171 -27.65 -3.91 -20.01
C THR A 171 -28.26 -5.30 -19.97
N ALA A 172 -27.66 -6.26 -20.68
CA ALA A 172 -28.10 -7.64 -20.80
C ALA A 172 -26.97 -8.63 -20.52
N ASP A 173 -27.30 -9.87 -20.16
CA ASP A 173 -26.29 -10.92 -20.01
C ASP A 173 -25.62 -11.25 -21.36
N HIS A 174 -26.37 -11.26 -22.46
CA HIS A 174 -25.85 -11.61 -23.78
C HIS A 174 -25.10 -10.48 -24.50
N THR A 175 -25.24 -9.22 -24.01
CA THR A 175 -24.50 -8.08 -24.57
C THR A 175 -23.08 -7.98 -24.03
N VAL A 176 -22.78 -8.65 -22.91
CA VAL A 176 -21.44 -8.66 -22.33
C VAL A 176 -20.51 -9.55 -23.15
N PRO A 177 -19.45 -9.00 -23.80
CA PRO A 177 -18.59 -9.80 -24.66
C PRO A 177 -17.58 -10.63 -23.85
N SER A 178 -17.41 -11.92 -24.21
CA SER A 178 -16.39 -12.78 -23.59
C SER A 178 -14.96 -12.25 -23.77
N LEU A 179 -14.70 -11.47 -24.83
CA LEU A 179 -13.40 -10.82 -25.05
C LEU A 179 -13.03 -9.85 -23.91
N LEU A 180 -13.98 -9.07 -23.40
CA LEU A 180 -13.73 -8.16 -22.28
C LEU A 180 -13.26 -8.94 -21.06
N PHE A 181 -13.92 -10.07 -20.79
CA PHE A 181 -13.59 -10.95 -19.69
C PHE A 181 -12.18 -11.58 -19.84
N PHE A 182 -11.83 -12.00 -21.06
CA PHE A 182 -10.48 -12.47 -21.38
C PHE A 182 -9.41 -11.37 -21.21
N VAL A 183 -9.69 -10.12 -21.58
CA VAL A 183 -8.77 -8.99 -21.37
C VAL A 183 -8.55 -8.74 -19.88
N VAL A 184 -9.61 -8.77 -19.06
CA VAL A 184 -9.50 -8.62 -17.60
C VAL A 184 -8.68 -9.76 -16.99
N PHE A 185 -8.89 -11.00 -17.46
CA PHE A 185 -8.11 -12.16 -17.06
C PHE A 185 -6.62 -12.00 -17.40
N PHE A 186 -6.31 -11.63 -18.65
CA PHE A 186 -4.93 -11.40 -19.08
C PHE A 186 -4.26 -10.28 -18.28
N LEU A 187 -4.97 -9.18 -18.03
CA LEU A 187 -4.48 -8.09 -17.20
C LEU A 187 -4.19 -8.56 -15.77
N HIS A 188 -5.09 -9.33 -15.15
CA HIS A 188 -4.89 -9.90 -13.82
C HIS A 188 -3.65 -10.80 -13.76
N MET A 189 -3.34 -11.55 -14.82
CA MET A 189 -2.12 -12.36 -14.91
C MET A 189 -0.84 -11.55 -15.15
N LEU A 190 -0.94 -10.40 -15.83
CA LEU A 190 0.20 -9.53 -16.14
C LEU A 190 0.60 -8.63 -14.95
N LEU A 191 -0.38 -8.14 -14.19
CA LEU A 191 -0.16 -7.20 -13.08
C LEU A 191 0.84 -7.68 -11.99
N PRO A 192 0.95 -8.97 -11.62
CA PRO A 192 1.98 -9.45 -10.70
C PRO A 192 3.41 -9.14 -11.15
N LEU A 193 3.68 -9.15 -12.46
CA LEU A 193 5.00 -8.77 -12.99
C LEU A 193 5.28 -7.27 -12.79
N ALA A 194 4.26 -6.43 -13.01
CA ALA A 194 4.35 -5.00 -12.72
C ALA A 194 4.56 -4.73 -11.21
N ILE A 195 3.90 -5.51 -10.34
CA ILE A 195 4.11 -5.45 -8.88
C ILE A 195 5.54 -5.86 -8.52
N ALA A 196 6.09 -6.89 -9.14
CA ALA A 196 7.48 -7.31 -8.92
C ALA A 196 8.48 -6.20 -9.32
N GLY A 197 8.28 -5.56 -10.48
CA GLY A 197 9.09 -4.41 -10.92
C GLY A 197 8.96 -3.21 -9.99
N GLY A 198 7.74 -2.88 -9.57
CA GLY A 198 7.49 -1.83 -8.58
C GLY A 198 8.14 -2.13 -7.22
N LEU A 199 8.12 -3.39 -6.76
CA LEU A 199 8.76 -3.81 -5.51
C LEU A 199 10.28 -3.66 -5.58
N ALA A 200 10.90 -3.93 -6.72
CA ALA A 200 12.32 -3.67 -6.93
C ALA A 200 12.64 -2.17 -6.78
N MET A 201 11.82 -1.28 -7.38
CA MET A 201 11.94 0.18 -7.21
C MET A 201 11.74 0.61 -5.74
N HIS A 202 10.74 0.05 -5.07
CA HIS A 202 10.41 0.35 -3.68
C HIS A 202 11.55 0.02 -2.71
N LEU A 203 12.32 -1.02 -3.02
CA LEU A 203 13.44 -1.47 -2.20
C LEU A 203 14.80 -0.91 -2.67
N ALA A 204 14.85 -0.16 -3.78
CA ALA A 204 16.09 0.25 -4.46
C ALA A 204 17.08 1.06 -3.59
N ARG A 205 16.60 1.76 -2.55
CA ARG A 205 17.43 2.57 -1.63
C ARG A 205 17.67 1.92 -0.26
N LEU A 206 17.37 0.64 -0.11
CA LEU A 206 17.64 -0.12 1.10
C LEU A 206 18.78 -1.11 0.83
N SER A 207 19.82 -1.08 1.67
CA SER A 207 20.75 -2.20 1.72
C SER A 207 20.15 -3.30 2.59
N ARG A 208 20.51 -4.56 2.26
CA ARG A 208 20.11 -5.75 3.03
C ARG A 208 18.60 -5.80 3.30
N SER A 209 17.78 -5.43 2.32
CA SER A 209 16.34 -5.65 2.38
C SER A 209 16.08 -7.15 2.42
N LYS A 210 15.23 -7.59 3.34
CA LYS A 210 14.69 -8.95 3.33
C LYS A 210 13.42 -8.90 2.49
N LEU A 211 13.31 -9.80 1.49
CA LEU A 211 12.10 -9.92 0.67
C LEU A 211 11.01 -10.70 1.40
N LEU A 212 11.40 -11.79 2.06
CA LEU A 212 10.52 -12.73 2.74
C LEU A 212 10.85 -12.81 4.24
N PRO A 213 9.89 -13.21 5.08
CA PRO A 213 10.12 -13.37 6.51
C PRO A 213 10.96 -14.63 6.76
N THR A 214 11.24 -14.93 8.02
CA THR A 214 11.96 -16.17 8.36
C THR A 214 11.18 -17.40 7.90
N ARG A 215 11.89 -18.50 7.56
CA ARG A 215 11.25 -19.74 7.07
C ARG A 215 10.16 -20.24 8.01
N ALA A 216 10.39 -20.13 9.32
CA ALA A 216 9.42 -20.55 10.33
C ALA A 216 8.14 -19.69 10.30
N VAL A 217 8.26 -18.37 10.15
CA VAL A 217 7.10 -17.46 10.03
C VAL A 217 6.37 -17.67 8.70
N SER A 218 7.09 -17.90 7.60
CA SER A 218 6.47 -18.22 6.30
C SER A 218 5.68 -19.53 6.38
N ALA A 219 6.26 -20.58 6.95
CA ALA A 219 5.58 -21.86 7.13
C ALA A 219 4.34 -21.72 8.02
N TRP A 220 4.44 -20.93 9.09
CA TRP A 220 3.30 -20.63 9.95
C TRP A 220 2.19 -19.87 9.21
N LEU A 221 2.53 -18.84 8.43
CA LEU A 221 1.56 -18.08 7.64
C LEU A 221 0.82 -19.00 6.66
N VAL A 222 1.54 -19.82 5.91
CA VAL A 222 0.95 -20.78 4.96
C VAL A 222 0.05 -21.77 5.70
N ALA A 223 0.52 -22.36 6.80
CA ALA A 223 -0.28 -23.29 7.60
C ALA A 223 -1.55 -22.63 8.14
N ALA A 224 -1.45 -21.41 8.67
CA ALA A 224 -2.60 -20.66 9.18
C ALA A 224 -3.63 -20.37 8.08
N VAL A 225 -3.19 -19.97 6.89
CA VAL A 225 -4.07 -19.71 5.75
C VAL A 225 -4.72 -20.99 5.23
N VAL A 226 -3.97 -22.10 5.15
CA VAL A 226 -4.52 -23.41 4.75
C VAL A 226 -5.54 -23.91 5.77
N VAL A 227 -5.24 -23.83 7.06
CA VAL A 227 -6.19 -24.18 8.12
C VAL A 227 -7.45 -23.30 8.03
N ALA A 228 -7.29 -21.99 7.84
CA ALA A 228 -8.42 -21.09 7.64
C ALA A 228 -9.25 -21.48 6.41
N ALA A 229 -8.61 -21.81 5.28
CA ALA A 229 -9.24 -22.28 4.06
C ALA A 229 -10.04 -23.57 4.23
N PHE A 230 -9.59 -24.49 5.09
CA PHE A 230 -10.31 -25.74 5.39
C PHE A 230 -11.48 -25.54 6.37
N VAL A 231 -11.28 -24.72 7.40
CA VAL A 231 -12.27 -24.49 8.46
C VAL A 231 -13.38 -23.55 7.98
N LEU A 232 -13.00 -22.50 7.27
CA LEU A 232 -13.87 -21.47 6.71
C LEU A 232 -13.58 -21.39 5.21
N PRO A 233 -14.17 -22.24 4.36
CA PRO A 233 -13.94 -22.14 2.93
C PRO A 233 -14.62 -20.89 2.37
N ALA A 234 -13.97 -20.24 1.40
CA ALA A 234 -14.55 -19.12 0.69
C ALA A 234 -15.75 -19.60 -0.13
N THR A 235 -16.87 -18.87 -0.09
CA THR A 235 -18.09 -19.20 -0.86
C THR A 235 -18.26 -18.26 -2.05
N ASN A 236 -19.10 -18.66 -3.02
CA ASN A 236 -19.56 -17.76 -4.09
C ASN A 236 -20.84 -17.07 -3.64
N ALA A 237 -21.00 -15.80 -4.04
CA ALA A 237 -22.31 -15.16 -3.99
C ALA A 237 -23.15 -15.63 -5.20
N ALA A 238 -24.40 -15.19 -5.25
CA ALA A 238 -25.30 -15.47 -6.38
C ALA A 238 -24.66 -15.03 -7.73
N PRO A 239 -24.98 -15.71 -8.84
CA PRO A 239 -24.47 -15.36 -10.16
C PRO A 239 -24.86 -13.95 -10.57
N ALA A 240 -24.01 -13.31 -11.38
CA ALA A 240 -24.30 -12.02 -11.98
C ALA A 240 -25.45 -12.13 -12.99
N HIS A 241 -26.43 -11.22 -12.89
CA HIS A 241 -27.53 -11.10 -13.84
C HIS A 241 -27.78 -9.63 -14.14
N MET A 242 -27.41 -9.15 -15.33
CA MET A 242 -27.41 -7.73 -15.69
C MET A 242 -28.79 -7.07 -15.57
N ALA A 243 -29.86 -7.81 -15.87
CA ALA A 243 -31.24 -7.35 -15.75
C ALA A 243 -31.75 -7.28 -14.28
N VAL A 244 -30.99 -7.78 -13.30
CA VAL A 244 -31.38 -7.79 -11.88
C VAL A 244 -30.44 -6.90 -11.08
N LYS A 245 -30.99 -5.98 -10.29
CA LYS A 245 -30.21 -5.13 -9.37
C LYS A 245 -30.06 -5.84 -8.02
N PRO A 246 -28.83 -6.16 -7.57
CA PRO A 246 -28.65 -6.75 -6.26
C PRO A 246 -28.93 -5.72 -5.14
N GLU A 247 -29.90 -6.00 -4.28
CA GLU A 247 -30.24 -5.13 -3.14
C GLU A 247 -29.19 -5.17 -2.03
N ALA A 248 -28.69 -6.37 -1.71
CA ALA A 248 -27.71 -6.59 -0.67
C ALA A 248 -26.84 -7.82 -0.97
N PHE A 249 -25.57 -7.74 -0.57
CA PHE A 249 -24.62 -8.85 -0.63
C PHE A 249 -23.51 -8.66 0.40
N THR A 250 -22.77 -9.74 0.68
CA THR A 250 -21.55 -9.64 1.50
C THR A 250 -20.43 -9.02 0.68
N MET A 251 -19.88 -7.90 1.13
CA MET A 251 -18.82 -7.18 0.43
C MET A 251 -17.47 -7.47 1.07
N ASP A 252 -16.46 -7.59 0.22
CA ASP A 252 -15.08 -7.56 0.68
C ASP A 252 -14.60 -6.12 0.75
N TRP A 253 -14.47 -5.58 1.94
CA TRP A 253 -14.11 -4.19 2.11
C TRP A 253 -12.60 -3.91 1.92
N TRP A 254 -11.75 -4.93 1.79
CA TRP A 254 -10.33 -4.70 1.44
C TRP A 254 -10.18 -4.18 0.02
N PHE A 255 -10.96 -4.73 -0.91
CA PHE A 255 -10.86 -4.40 -2.33
C PHE A 255 -12.07 -3.65 -2.86
N LEU A 256 -13.27 -3.92 -2.37
CA LEU A 256 -14.52 -3.40 -2.93
C LEU A 256 -15.07 -2.18 -2.17
N TRP A 257 -14.35 -1.65 -1.17
CA TRP A 257 -14.80 -0.43 -0.48
C TRP A 257 -15.11 0.76 -1.41
N PRO A 258 -14.48 0.94 -2.59
CA PRO A 258 -14.86 2.04 -3.49
C PRO A 258 -16.27 1.91 -4.06
N LEU A 259 -16.88 0.72 -4.04
CA LEU A 259 -18.30 0.55 -4.38
C LEU A 259 -19.21 1.37 -3.45
N ASN A 260 -18.77 1.60 -2.22
CA ASN A 260 -19.49 2.47 -1.30
C ASN A 260 -19.41 3.96 -1.73
N LEU A 261 -18.33 4.37 -2.39
CA LEU A 261 -18.19 5.72 -2.93
C LEU A 261 -18.94 5.88 -4.26
N SER A 262 -18.80 4.93 -5.19
CA SER A 262 -19.49 4.97 -6.49
C SER A 262 -21.01 4.92 -6.33
N ALA A 263 -21.52 4.25 -5.30
CA ALA A 263 -22.94 4.27 -4.97
C ALA A 263 -23.48 5.64 -4.52
N ARG A 264 -22.60 6.61 -4.21
CA ARG A 264 -22.95 7.95 -3.68
C ARG A 264 -22.44 9.11 -4.52
N LEU A 265 -21.47 8.88 -5.39
CA LEU A 265 -20.80 9.89 -6.21
C LEU A 265 -21.06 9.61 -7.69
N SER A 266 -21.12 10.66 -8.50
CA SER A 266 -21.05 10.50 -9.96
C SER A 266 -19.70 9.90 -10.37
N GLY A 267 -19.60 9.35 -11.59
CA GLY A 267 -18.32 8.83 -12.10
C GLY A 267 -17.19 9.86 -12.03
N GLY A 268 -17.48 11.15 -12.28
CA GLY A 268 -16.51 12.25 -12.13
C GLY A 268 -16.15 12.51 -10.66
N GLY A 269 -17.12 12.39 -9.75
CA GLY A 269 -16.87 12.45 -8.31
C GLY A 269 -15.96 11.31 -7.82
N VAL A 270 -16.11 10.11 -8.36
CA VAL A 270 -15.23 8.96 -8.06
C VAL A 270 -13.80 9.24 -8.52
N TRP A 271 -13.60 9.71 -9.75
CA TRP A 271 -12.27 10.08 -10.24
C TRP A 271 -11.62 11.20 -9.43
N LEU A 272 -12.39 12.22 -9.06
CA LEU A 272 -11.90 13.30 -8.21
C LEU A 272 -11.49 12.78 -6.84
N ALA A 273 -12.32 11.94 -6.20
CA ALA A 273 -11.98 11.34 -4.92
C ALA A 273 -10.72 10.47 -5.00
N ALA A 274 -10.61 9.63 -6.02
CA ALA A 274 -9.42 8.80 -6.26
C ALA A 274 -8.16 9.65 -6.48
N ALA A 275 -8.24 10.71 -7.28
CA ALA A 275 -7.14 11.64 -7.53
C ALA A 275 -6.71 12.37 -6.24
N LEU A 276 -7.67 12.86 -5.44
CA LEU A 276 -7.39 13.53 -4.18
C LEU A 276 -6.72 12.60 -3.17
N VAL A 277 -7.18 11.35 -3.05
CA VAL A 277 -6.55 10.35 -2.16
C VAL A 277 -5.15 9.99 -2.65
N LEU A 278 -4.98 9.73 -3.94
CA LEU A 278 -3.68 9.34 -4.51
C LEU A 278 -2.67 10.48 -4.38
N LEU A 279 -3.02 11.70 -4.79
CA LEU A 279 -2.15 12.87 -4.65
C LEU A 279 -1.90 13.17 -3.16
N GLY A 280 -2.96 13.22 -2.35
CA GLY A 280 -2.90 13.46 -0.90
C GLY A 280 -1.96 12.52 -0.14
N THR A 281 -1.92 11.24 -0.52
CA THR A 281 -1.02 10.25 0.10
C THR A 281 0.36 10.26 -0.54
N ALA A 282 0.46 10.34 -1.87
CA ALA A 282 1.73 10.33 -2.58
C ALA A 282 2.61 11.53 -2.20
N THR A 283 2.03 12.74 -2.05
CA THR A 283 2.83 13.94 -1.77
C THR A 283 3.09 14.21 -0.28
N VAL A 284 2.77 13.27 0.62
CA VAL A 284 3.14 13.28 2.07
C VAL A 284 4.58 13.74 2.34
N PRO A 285 5.60 13.27 1.62
CA PRO A 285 6.98 13.71 1.83
C PRO A 285 7.21 15.22 1.68
N TRP A 286 6.44 15.90 0.83
CA TRP A 286 6.70 17.30 0.48
C TRP A 286 6.00 18.32 1.39
N TRP A 287 4.85 17.96 1.97
CA TRP A 287 4.13 18.83 2.90
C TRP A 287 4.33 18.47 4.38
N LEU A 288 4.55 17.19 4.72
CA LEU A 288 4.77 16.75 6.11
C LEU A 288 6.24 16.44 6.43
N GLY A 289 7.08 16.31 5.40
CA GLY A 289 8.51 16.09 5.58
C GLY A 289 9.21 17.35 6.09
N GLN A 290 9.92 17.23 7.21
CA GLN A 290 10.84 18.29 7.62
C GLN A 290 11.98 18.37 6.60
N ARG A 291 12.02 19.45 5.80
CA ARG A 291 13.16 19.76 4.93
C ARG A 291 14.33 20.22 5.81
N ARG A 292 15.07 19.27 6.37
CA ARG A 292 16.38 19.59 6.95
C ARG A 292 17.34 19.84 5.77
N PRO A 293 18.11 20.94 5.75
CA PRO A 293 19.17 21.13 4.76
C PRO A 293 20.12 19.92 4.83
N ARG A 294 20.56 19.38 3.69
CA ARG A 294 21.41 18.17 3.64
C ARG A 294 22.65 18.30 4.52
N GLU A 295 23.28 19.46 4.44
CA GLU A 295 24.44 19.85 5.24
C GLU A 295 24.21 19.71 6.75
N SER A 296 22.97 19.87 7.23
CA SER A 296 22.64 19.80 8.66
C SER A 296 22.49 18.38 9.19
N TYR A 297 22.33 17.34 8.35
CA TYR A 297 22.09 15.97 8.83
C TYR A 297 22.98 14.89 8.22
N GLN A 298 23.65 15.18 7.09
CA GLN A 298 24.46 14.22 6.37
C GLN A 298 25.72 13.82 7.15
N ALA A 299 26.17 12.59 6.93
CA ALA A 299 27.47 12.11 7.39
C ALA A 299 28.59 12.73 6.52
N THR A 300 29.67 13.17 7.15
CA THR A 300 30.87 13.72 6.49
C THR A 300 32.06 12.80 6.71
N VAL A 301 33.01 12.80 5.77
CA VAL A 301 34.22 11.96 5.87
C VAL A 301 35.46 12.83 5.92
N ASN A 302 36.23 12.69 6.99
CA ASN A 302 37.58 13.22 7.10
C ASN A 302 38.56 12.21 6.47
N THR A 303 38.94 12.47 5.22
CA THR A 303 39.85 11.65 4.42
C THR A 303 41.18 11.40 5.12
N SER A 304 41.70 12.39 5.86
CA SER A 304 42.97 12.25 6.57
C SER A 304 42.99 11.12 7.61
N ARG A 305 41.82 10.74 8.16
CA ARG A 305 41.66 9.68 9.18
C ARG A 305 41.05 8.39 8.63
N CYS A 306 40.67 8.37 7.35
CA CYS A 306 40.10 7.21 6.70
C CYS A 306 41.22 6.27 6.24
N PHE A 307 41.16 5.00 6.64
CA PHE A 307 42.19 3.99 6.37
C PHE A 307 41.66 2.79 5.55
N SER A 308 40.58 2.98 4.80
CA SER A 308 40.05 1.98 3.85
C SER A 308 39.54 0.65 4.45
N CYS A 309 39.12 0.59 5.73
CA CYS A 309 38.62 -0.66 6.33
C CYS A 309 37.23 -1.13 5.85
N THR A 310 36.49 -0.30 5.13
CA THR A 310 35.16 -0.58 4.54
C THR A 310 33.99 -0.80 5.50
N GLN A 311 34.20 -0.88 6.82
CA GLN A 311 33.16 -1.19 7.81
C GLN A 311 31.94 -0.24 7.75
N CYS A 312 32.18 1.05 7.53
CA CYS A 312 31.11 2.05 7.41
C CYS A 312 30.20 1.82 6.19
N SER A 313 30.75 1.35 5.06
CA SER A 313 29.99 0.99 3.88
C SER A 313 29.15 -0.26 4.14
N GLN A 314 29.77 -1.27 4.76
CA GLN A 314 29.09 -2.51 5.14
C GLN A 314 27.96 -2.28 6.15
N ASP A 315 28.12 -1.38 7.12
CA ASP A 315 27.13 -1.12 8.16
C ASP A 315 26.02 -0.16 7.74
N CYS A 316 26.19 0.58 6.64
CA CYS A 316 25.21 1.55 6.18
C CYS A 316 23.90 0.87 5.74
N PRO A 317 22.75 1.09 6.41
CA PRO A 317 21.48 0.41 6.09
C PRO A 317 20.73 0.98 4.87
N PHE A 318 21.28 2.04 4.27
CA PHE A 318 20.70 2.75 3.11
C PHE A 318 21.63 2.73 1.89
N GLY A 319 22.77 2.03 1.97
CA GLY A 319 23.74 1.99 0.89
C GLY A 319 24.24 3.38 0.47
N ALA A 320 24.38 4.29 1.44
CA ALA A 320 24.76 5.67 1.22
C ALA A 320 26.28 5.92 1.29
N ILE A 321 27.08 4.88 1.55
CA ILE A 321 28.54 4.99 1.63
C ILE A 321 29.16 4.03 0.64
N THR A 322 29.97 4.57 -0.27
CA THR A 322 30.74 3.83 -1.28
C THR A 322 32.23 4.04 -1.02
N MET A 323 33.02 2.98 -1.22
CA MET A 323 34.47 3.08 -1.17
C MET A 323 34.99 3.46 -2.56
N VAL A 324 35.58 4.66 -2.70
CA VAL A 324 36.11 5.18 -3.96
C VAL A 324 37.64 5.23 -3.91
N PRO A 325 38.35 5.13 -5.05
CA PRO A 325 39.80 5.29 -5.09
C PRO A 325 40.24 6.59 -4.41
N ARG A 326 41.36 6.55 -3.68
CA ARG A 326 41.91 7.74 -3.03
C ARG A 326 42.65 8.62 -4.04
N THR A 327 42.64 9.92 -3.77
CA THR A 327 43.38 10.94 -4.54
C THR A 327 44.40 11.71 -3.70
N ASP A 328 44.52 11.39 -2.41
CA ASP A 328 45.33 12.16 -1.43
C ASP A 328 46.72 11.55 -1.14
N GLY A 329 47.19 10.63 -1.99
CA GLY A 329 48.55 10.06 -1.91
C GLY A 329 48.84 9.17 -0.70
N LYS A 330 47.84 8.84 0.12
CA LYS A 330 47.99 7.95 1.28
C LYS A 330 48.15 6.48 0.86
N PRO A 331 48.78 5.62 1.68
CA PRO A 331 49.05 4.22 1.33
C PRO A 331 47.80 3.32 1.27
N PHE A 332 46.60 3.88 1.47
CA PHE A 332 45.35 3.12 1.49
C PHE A 332 44.68 3.16 0.10
N PRO A 333 44.13 2.04 -0.39
CA PRO A 333 43.63 1.97 -1.77
C PRO A 333 42.33 2.76 -2.00
N SER A 334 41.50 2.96 -0.97
CA SER A 334 40.21 3.63 -1.09
C SER A 334 39.86 4.55 0.08
N GLN A 335 38.89 5.44 -0.13
CA GLN A 335 38.28 6.28 0.89
C GLN A 335 36.77 6.20 0.84
N ALA A 336 36.12 6.40 1.99
CA ALA A 336 34.68 6.45 2.05
C ALA A 336 34.17 7.76 1.43
N GLN A 337 33.15 7.65 0.58
CA GLN A 337 32.39 8.76 0.04
C GLN A 337 30.91 8.57 0.38
N VAL A 338 30.25 9.65 0.82
CA VAL A 338 28.84 9.63 1.22
C VAL A 338 27.99 10.17 0.08
N ASP A 339 27.00 9.39 -0.35
CA ASP A 339 25.96 9.81 -1.27
C ASP A 339 24.87 10.61 -0.51
N PRO A 340 24.71 11.92 -0.78
CA PRO A 340 23.74 12.77 -0.11
C PRO A 340 22.28 12.38 -0.39
N ASP A 341 21.98 11.78 -1.54
CA ASP A 341 20.62 11.42 -1.94
C ASP A 341 20.13 10.14 -1.23
N ARG A 342 21.07 9.31 -0.76
CA ARG A 342 20.78 8.08 0.01
C ARG A 342 20.94 8.24 1.51
N CYS A 343 21.77 9.17 1.96
CA CYS A 343 22.03 9.38 3.39
C CYS A 343 20.79 9.94 4.10
N ILE A 344 20.37 9.30 5.19
CA ILE A 344 19.27 9.78 6.06
C ILE A 344 19.75 10.31 7.42
N GLY A 345 21.06 10.44 7.62
CA GLY A 345 21.63 10.97 8.86
C GLY A 345 21.44 10.07 10.09
N CYS A 346 21.40 8.74 9.93
CA CYS A 346 21.14 7.82 11.06
C CYS A 346 22.32 7.61 12.04
N GLY A 347 23.52 8.06 11.70
CA GLY A 347 24.71 7.95 12.56
C GLY A 347 25.29 6.54 12.75
N VAL A 348 24.73 5.50 12.14
CA VAL A 348 25.23 4.11 12.28
C VAL A 348 26.70 3.99 11.82
N CYS A 349 27.04 4.63 10.70
CA CYS A 349 28.39 4.62 10.15
C CYS A 349 29.44 5.29 11.05
N THR A 350 29.02 6.23 11.89
CA THR A 350 29.89 6.88 12.89
C THR A 350 30.34 5.87 13.95
N GLY A 351 29.41 5.07 14.48
CA GLY A 351 29.75 3.99 15.42
C GLY A 351 30.54 2.83 14.78
N SER A 352 30.55 2.75 13.45
CA SER A 352 31.35 1.78 12.67
C SER A 352 32.77 2.23 12.37
N CYS A 353 33.14 3.47 12.71
CA CYS A 353 34.41 4.07 12.31
C CYS A 353 35.36 4.21 13.51
N ASP A 354 36.22 3.22 13.74
CA ASP A 354 37.17 3.19 14.89
C ASP A 354 38.18 4.37 14.90
N THR A 355 38.48 4.92 13.72
CA THR A 355 39.32 6.12 13.59
C THR A 355 38.53 7.42 13.68
N GLN A 356 37.21 7.36 13.86
CA GLN A 356 36.31 8.52 13.90
C GLN A 356 36.54 9.46 12.70
N ALA A 357 36.79 8.88 11.53
CA ALA A 357 36.87 9.60 10.27
C ALA A 357 35.50 10.08 9.79
N ILE A 358 34.41 9.46 10.27
CA ILE A 358 33.04 9.83 9.91
C ILE A 358 32.44 10.74 10.99
N GLY A 359 32.05 11.94 10.60
CA GLY A 359 31.33 12.90 11.43
C GLY A 359 29.87 13.09 10.99
N MET A 360 29.09 13.81 11.78
CA MET A 360 27.80 14.36 11.37
C MET A 360 27.74 15.83 11.78
N ALA A 361 27.19 16.69 10.92
CA ALA A 361 27.18 18.14 11.15
C ALA A 361 26.45 18.57 12.44
N TRP A 362 25.43 17.83 12.84
CA TRP A 362 24.60 18.11 14.02
C TRP A 362 24.98 17.27 15.25
N PHE A 363 25.89 16.30 15.09
CA PHE A 363 26.24 15.34 16.15
C PHE A 363 27.57 14.66 15.84
N ASP A 364 28.67 15.42 15.97
CA ASP A 364 30.02 14.91 15.75
C ASP A 364 30.47 14.01 16.90
N ALA A 365 30.76 12.75 16.60
CA ALA A 365 31.19 11.79 17.62
C ALA A 365 32.48 12.18 18.31
N ARG A 366 33.39 12.92 17.65
CA ARG A 366 34.61 13.38 18.33
C ARG A 366 34.29 14.38 19.42
N ASN A 367 33.46 15.38 19.11
CA ASN A 367 33.08 16.42 20.06
C ASN A 367 32.28 15.82 21.20
N VAL A 368 31.28 14.97 20.91
CA VAL A 368 30.51 14.28 21.95
C VAL A 368 31.42 13.38 22.80
N THR A 369 32.34 12.62 22.20
CA THR A 369 33.30 11.79 22.97
C THR A 369 34.18 12.64 23.88
N ARG A 370 34.65 13.80 23.39
CA ARG A 370 35.43 14.75 24.19
C ARG A 370 34.61 15.29 25.36
N GLU A 371 33.42 15.82 25.10
CA GLU A 371 32.52 16.35 26.12
C GLU A 371 32.19 15.32 27.21
N LEU A 372 31.87 14.07 26.81
CA LEU A 372 31.57 13.00 27.77
C LEU A 372 32.80 12.64 28.61
N ASN A 373 33.97 12.60 27.99
CA ASN A 373 35.22 12.33 28.68
C ASN A 373 35.60 13.45 29.66
N ASP A 374 35.47 14.71 29.24
CA ASP A 374 35.79 15.89 30.06
C ASP A 374 34.86 15.95 31.27
N PHE A 375 33.58 15.61 31.07
CA PHE A 375 32.62 15.45 32.16
C PHE A 375 33.06 14.38 33.18
N VAL A 376 33.48 13.20 32.71
CA VAL A 376 33.95 12.12 33.60
C VAL A 376 35.19 12.54 34.36
N VAL A 377 36.18 13.11 33.67
CA VAL A 377 37.43 13.58 34.29
C VAL A 377 37.17 14.66 35.33
N ALA A 378 36.29 15.62 35.03
CA ALA A 378 35.94 16.68 35.98
C ALA A 378 35.24 16.12 37.23
N ALA A 379 34.35 15.14 37.07
CA ALA A 379 33.69 14.48 38.21
C ALA A 379 34.67 13.67 39.05
N VAL A 380 35.55 12.89 38.42
CA VAL A 380 36.61 12.14 39.11
C VAL A 380 37.57 13.08 39.84
N GLY A 381 37.89 14.25 39.26
CA GLY A 381 38.68 15.29 39.92
C GLY A 381 38.02 15.88 41.17
N ARG A 382 36.70 15.78 41.31
CA ARG A 382 35.95 16.14 42.52
C ARG A 382 35.80 14.97 43.51
N GLY A 383 36.43 13.82 43.26
CA GLY A 383 36.27 12.60 44.05
C GLY A 383 34.95 11.86 43.79
N GLU A 384 34.22 12.21 42.74
CA GLU A 384 32.97 11.54 42.36
C GLU A 384 33.27 10.36 41.40
N SER A 385 32.34 9.41 41.30
CA SER A 385 32.38 8.34 40.29
C SER A 385 31.10 8.36 39.47
N PRO A 386 31.06 9.13 38.36
CA PRO A 386 29.83 9.37 37.62
C PRO A 386 29.38 8.11 36.88
N ALA A 387 28.06 7.94 36.74
CA ALA A 387 27.47 6.96 35.83
C ALA A 387 26.80 7.68 34.65
N LEU A 388 26.90 7.12 33.45
CA LEU A 388 26.40 7.74 32.22
C LEU A 388 25.41 6.82 31.52
N ALA A 389 24.32 7.40 31.00
CA ALA A 389 23.32 6.68 30.23
C ALA A 389 23.20 7.26 28.82
N LEU A 390 23.63 6.50 27.81
CA LEU A 390 23.47 6.83 26.40
C LEU A 390 22.10 6.35 25.90
N VAL A 391 21.14 7.26 25.70
CA VAL A 391 19.75 6.90 25.39
C VAL A 391 19.42 7.17 23.93
N CYS A 392 19.00 6.14 23.19
CA CYS A 392 18.53 6.25 21.82
C CYS A 392 17.32 7.21 21.73
N ALA A 393 17.38 8.17 20.81
CA ALA A 393 16.37 9.20 20.61
C ALA A 393 14.95 8.68 20.33
N GLN A 394 14.80 7.44 19.85
CA GLN A 394 13.50 6.80 19.58
C GLN A 394 13.12 5.71 20.59
N ALA A 395 13.77 5.67 21.75
CA ALA A 395 13.52 4.61 22.73
C ALA A 395 12.05 4.51 23.16
N ASP A 396 11.31 5.62 23.23
CA ASP A 396 9.92 5.70 23.68
C ASP A 396 8.88 5.90 22.56
N GLY A 397 9.28 5.82 21.29
CA GLY A 397 8.38 6.03 20.14
C GLY A 397 8.14 7.51 19.79
N GLY A 398 8.94 8.43 20.32
CA GLY A 398 8.93 9.86 19.97
C GLY A 398 10.08 10.28 19.06
N TRP A 399 9.88 11.40 18.37
CA TRP A 399 10.91 12.17 17.66
C TRP A 399 11.39 13.39 18.43
N ASP A 400 10.85 13.62 19.64
CA ASP A 400 11.39 14.61 20.57
C ASP A 400 12.72 14.06 21.08
N PHE A 401 13.77 14.30 20.29
CA PHE A 401 15.11 13.73 20.44
C PHE A 401 15.66 13.79 21.88
N PHE A 402 15.12 14.66 22.74
CA PHE A 402 15.75 15.12 23.96
C PHE A 402 14.75 15.44 25.10
N GLN A 403 13.76 14.59 25.39
CA GLN A 403 12.98 14.73 26.64
C GLN A 403 13.81 14.29 27.88
N HIS A 404 14.91 15.02 28.15
CA HIS A 404 15.88 14.72 29.19
C HIS A 404 15.25 14.55 30.57
N ALA A 405 14.26 15.38 30.91
CA ALA A 405 13.59 15.33 32.21
C ALA A 405 12.93 13.98 32.48
N ALA A 406 12.24 13.43 31.47
CA ALA A 406 11.55 12.16 31.59
C ALA A 406 12.52 10.98 31.71
N TRP A 407 13.68 11.05 31.04
CA TRP A 407 14.71 10.02 31.14
C TRP A 407 15.51 10.09 32.44
N ARG A 408 15.82 11.30 32.94
CA ARG A 408 16.45 11.49 34.26
C ARG A 408 15.62 10.88 35.38
N ALA A 409 14.29 11.03 35.34
CA ALA A 409 13.40 10.40 36.31
C ALA A 409 13.43 8.85 36.28
N ARG A 410 13.68 8.25 35.11
CA ARG A 410 13.71 6.78 34.92
C ARG A 410 15.06 6.15 35.26
N LEU A 411 16.13 6.94 35.22
CA LEU A 411 17.52 6.52 35.41
C LEU A 411 18.17 7.34 36.54
N PRO A 412 17.70 7.18 37.79
CA PRO A 412 18.29 7.88 38.93
C PRO A 412 19.78 7.50 39.07
N GLY A 413 20.61 8.49 39.36
CA GLY A 413 22.07 8.31 39.51
C GLY A 413 22.87 8.28 38.20
N TYR A 414 22.21 8.44 37.05
CA TYR A 414 22.88 8.53 35.75
C TYR A 414 22.80 9.94 35.15
N GLU A 415 23.91 10.41 34.58
CA GLU A 415 23.88 11.54 33.66
C GLU A 415 23.39 11.05 32.29
N VAL A 416 22.19 11.49 31.92
CA VAL A 416 21.52 11.05 30.70
C VAL A 416 22.00 11.86 29.51
N ARG A 417 22.58 11.14 28.54
CA ARG A 417 23.10 11.69 27.30
C ARG A 417 22.38 11.03 26.11
N PRO A 418 21.52 11.76 25.41
CA PRO A 418 20.77 11.24 24.29
C PRO A 418 21.69 11.06 23.08
N VAL A 419 21.47 9.99 22.33
CA VAL A 419 22.18 9.65 21.11
C VAL A 419 21.18 9.35 19.99
N PRO A 420 21.52 9.59 18.70
CA PRO A 420 20.64 9.34 17.58
C PRO A 420 20.17 7.87 17.47
N SER A 421 21.04 6.96 17.89
CA SER A 421 20.87 5.53 17.74
C SER A 421 21.85 4.81 18.67
N SER A 422 21.48 3.63 19.16
CA SER A 422 22.45 2.73 19.80
C SER A 422 23.60 2.35 18.84
N GLY A 423 23.32 2.26 17.54
CA GLY A 423 24.35 1.94 16.53
C GLY A 423 25.39 3.03 16.29
N TRP A 424 25.10 4.26 16.73
CA TRP A 424 26.07 5.36 16.70
C TRP A 424 27.12 5.23 17.81
N VAL A 425 26.79 4.53 18.91
CA VAL A 425 27.71 4.35 20.04
C VAL A 425 28.86 3.45 19.62
N GLU A 426 30.04 4.04 19.52
CA GLU A 426 31.30 3.35 19.25
C GLU A 426 31.80 2.68 20.55
N PRO A 427 32.26 1.41 20.53
CA PRO A 427 32.80 0.76 21.72
C PRO A 427 33.95 1.50 22.38
N LYS A 428 34.78 2.19 21.60
CA LYS A 428 35.89 3.02 22.09
C LYS A 428 35.43 4.17 22.98
N VAL A 429 34.23 4.72 22.75
CA VAL A 429 33.63 5.72 23.64
C VAL A 429 33.33 5.10 25.00
N LEU A 430 32.73 3.91 25.00
CA LEU A 430 32.43 3.17 26.23
C LEU A 430 33.71 2.80 26.98
N GLU A 431 34.71 2.31 26.26
CA GLU A 431 36.05 1.99 26.80
C GLU A 431 36.69 3.23 27.44
N SER A 432 36.70 4.35 26.73
CA SER A 432 37.31 5.61 27.20
C SER A 432 36.63 6.13 28.46
N LEU A 433 35.29 6.08 28.54
CA LEU A 433 34.55 6.54 29.71
C LEU A 433 34.87 5.68 30.94
N VAL A 434 34.86 4.36 30.80
CA VAL A 434 35.20 3.44 31.89
C VAL A 434 36.65 3.59 32.31
N ALA A 435 37.59 3.67 31.36
CA ALA A 435 39.01 3.87 31.65
C ALA A 435 39.30 5.19 32.38
N LYS A 436 38.50 6.23 32.14
CA LYS A 436 38.61 7.53 32.80
C LYS A 436 37.91 7.60 34.17
N GLY A 437 37.33 6.50 34.66
CA GLY A 437 36.76 6.41 36.00
C GLY A 437 35.24 6.47 36.07
N ALA A 438 34.52 6.31 34.96
CA ALA A 438 33.07 6.15 35.03
C ALA A 438 32.69 4.87 35.83
N ARG A 439 31.75 5.01 36.77
CA ARG A 439 31.25 3.90 37.59
C ARG A 439 30.50 2.88 36.74
N ALA A 440 29.65 3.36 35.85
CA ALA A 440 28.81 2.55 34.97
C ALA A 440 28.45 3.33 33.69
N VAL A 441 28.39 2.64 32.56
CA VAL A 441 27.94 3.19 31.28
C VAL A 441 26.81 2.32 30.72
N LEU A 442 25.60 2.86 30.71
CA LEU A 442 24.40 2.19 30.23
C LEU A 442 24.03 2.70 28.83
N VAL A 443 23.79 1.80 27.87
CA VAL A 443 23.25 2.16 26.56
C VAL A 443 21.81 1.68 26.46
N VAL A 444 20.87 2.61 26.29
CA VAL A 444 19.44 2.34 26.18
C VAL A 444 19.00 2.43 24.73
N SER A 445 18.36 1.39 24.23
CA SER A 445 17.87 1.27 22.86
C SER A 445 16.35 1.10 22.83
N THR A 446 15.75 1.20 21.63
CA THR A 446 14.31 1.03 21.44
C THR A 446 13.95 -0.45 21.26
N VAL A 447 12.81 -0.85 21.83
CA VAL A 447 12.18 -2.17 21.53
C VAL A 447 11.44 -2.17 20.19
N SER A 448 11.28 -1.01 19.55
CA SER A 448 10.61 -0.89 18.25
C SER A 448 11.21 -1.88 17.24
N ALA A 449 10.33 -2.68 16.65
CA ALA A 449 10.75 -3.72 15.73
C ALA A 449 11.27 -3.19 14.40
N ASP A 450 10.88 -1.97 14.03
CA ASP A 450 11.40 -1.21 12.89
C ASP A 450 11.77 0.19 13.39
N PRO A 451 13.01 0.40 13.90
CA PRO A 451 13.46 1.73 14.32
C PRO A 451 13.89 2.59 13.11
N PHE A 452 13.96 3.92 13.26
CA PHE A 452 14.38 4.83 12.20
C PHE A 452 15.77 4.51 11.67
N CYS A 453 16.71 4.16 12.55
CA CYS A 453 18.08 3.81 12.17
C CYS A 453 18.22 2.37 11.65
N ARG A 454 17.10 1.60 11.53
CA ARG A 454 16.96 0.19 11.12
C ARG A 454 17.81 -0.82 11.90
N GLU A 455 19.13 -0.72 11.79
CA GLU A 455 20.09 -1.73 12.24
C GLU A 455 20.95 -1.29 13.44
N GLY A 456 20.69 -0.12 14.03
CA GLY A 456 21.50 0.35 15.16
C GLY A 456 21.49 -0.59 16.37
N ASP A 457 20.32 -1.14 16.71
CA ASP A 457 20.15 -2.13 17.79
C ASP A 457 20.68 -3.53 17.42
N ARG A 458 21.01 -3.75 16.14
CA ARG A 458 21.64 -4.99 15.67
C ARG A 458 23.15 -4.95 15.88
N TRP A 459 23.79 -3.81 15.61
CA TRP A 459 25.25 -3.72 15.56
C TRP A 459 25.91 -3.58 16.94
N LEU A 460 25.38 -2.73 17.82
CA LEU A 460 26.01 -2.49 19.11
C LEU A 460 26.18 -3.77 19.96
N PRO A 461 25.17 -4.64 20.12
CA PRO A 461 25.33 -5.87 20.91
C PRO A 461 26.41 -6.81 20.36
N LEU A 462 26.53 -6.91 19.02
CA LEU A 462 27.56 -7.71 18.37
C LEU A 462 28.97 -7.15 18.65
N ARG A 463 29.11 -5.81 18.65
CA ARG A 463 30.37 -5.14 18.97
C ARG A 463 30.76 -5.32 20.44
N LEU A 464 29.80 -5.21 21.36
CA LEU A 464 30.01 -5.43 22.80
C LEU A 464 30.44 -6.86 23.12
N ARG A 465 29.95 -7.86 22.36
CA ARG A 465 30.36 -9.27 22.49
C ARG A 465 31.64 -9.62 21.73
N GLY A 466 32.23 -8.68 21.00
CA GLY A 466 33.42 -8.93 20.18
C GLY A 466 33.14 -9.72 18.87
N GLU A 467 31.88 -9.90 18.49
CA GLU A 467 31.44 -10.62 17.29
C GLU A 467 31.50 -9.74 16.01
N ARG A 468 31.69 -8.42 16.16
CA ARG A 468 31.75 -7.46 15.05
C ARG A 468 32.71 -6.30 15.33
N GLU A 469 33.40 -5.82 14.30
CA GLU A 469 34.23 -4.62 14.37
C GLU A 469 33.40 -3.31 14.33
N PRO A 470 33.87 -2.21 14.96
CA PRO A 470 34.92 -2.22 15.99
C PRO A 470 34.47 -3.04 17.20
N LYS A 471 35.35 -3.88 17.75
CA LYS A 471 35.05 -4.71 18.93
C LYS A 471 35.23 -3.91 20.22
N PHE A 472 34.39 -4.19 21.22
CA PHE A 472 34.70 -3.81 22.59
C PHE A 472 35.89 -4.63 23.10
N ARG A 473 36.84 -3.95 23.72
CA ARG A 473 38.11 -4.52 24.20
C ARG A 473 38.12 -4.66 25.72
N PRO A 474 37.92 -5.88 26.26
CA PRO A 474 37.87 -6.09 27.72
C PRO A 474 39.17 -5.73 28.45
N ASN A 475 40.31 -5.73 27.75
CA ASN A 475 41.59 -5.31 28.31
C ASN A 475 41.73 -3.78 28.48
N ARG A 476 40.85 -2.98 27.86
CA ARG A 476 40.84 -1.51 27.99
C ARG A 476 39.79 -0.99 28.97
N ALA A 477 38.72 -1.76 29.20
CA ALA A 477 37.65 -1.39 30.08
C ALA A 477 36.92 -2.63 30.61
N ASP A 478 36.53 -2.59 31.88
CA ASP A 478 35.78 -3.67 32.52
C ASP A 478 34.40 -3.84 31.86
N PRO A 479 34.11 -5.01 31.24
CA PRO A 479 32.83 -5.27 30.61
C PRO A 479 31.67 -5.25 31.60
N LYS A 480 31.90 -5.50 32.91
CA LYS A 480 30.84 -5.46 33.93
C LYS A 480 30.29 -4.05 34.16
N LYS A 481 31.04 -3.01 33.79
CA LYS A 481 30.62 -1.61 33.92
C LYS A 481 29.82 -1.11 32.72
N VAL A 482 29.67 -1.92 31.68
CA VAL A 482 28.97 -1.55 30.43
C VAL A 482 27.78 -2.47 30.22
N ALA A 483 26.60 -1.89 29.97
CA ALA A 483 25.42 -2.67 29.63
C ALA A 483 24.65 -2.05 28.46
N HIS A 484 23.99 -2.91 27.69
CA HIS A 484 22.99 -2.52 26.70
C HIS A 484 21.62 -3.06 27.14
N VAL A 485 20.63 -2.18 27.19
CA VAL A 485 19.26 -2.52 27.57
C VAL A 485 18.31 -1.99 26.50
N ARG A 486 17.35 -2.82 26.08
CA ARG A 486 16.23 -2.38 25.24
C ARG A 486 15.09 -1.93 26.13
N TYR A 487 14.62 -0.71 25.94
CA TYR A 487 13.56 -0.13 26.75
C TYR A 487 12.18 -0.68 26.36
N ASP A 488 11.48 -1.28 27.33
CA ASP A 488 10.08 -1.69 27.20
C ASP A 488 9.17 -0.63 27.85
N PRO A 489 8.41 0.15 27.06
CA PRO A 489 7.53 1.19 27.60
C PRO A 489 6.35 0.65 28.40
N THR A 490 6.04 -0.66 28.30
CA THR A 490 4.99 -1.31 29.10
C THR A 490 5.48 -1.77 30.47
N ARG A 491 6.80 -1.77 30.70
CA ARG A 491 7.43 -2.12 31.98
C ARG A 491 8.61 -1.19 32.29
N PRO A 492 8.36 0.11 32.50
CA PRO A 492 9.43 1.10 32.68
C PRO A 492 10.35 0.78 33.88
N LEU A 493 9.83 0.12 34.91
CA LEU A 493 10.61 -0.29 36.09
C LEU A 493 11.69 -1.34 35.79
N GLU A 494 11.58 -2.12 34.72
CA GLU A 494 12.63 -3.08 34.35
C GLU A 494 13.92 -2.36 33.95
N LEU A 495 13.83 -1.22 33.26
CA LEU A 495 14.98 -0.37 32.95
C LEU A 495 15.62 0.17 34.23
N THR A 496 14.82 0.73 35.15
CA THR A 496 15.33 1.28 36.42
C THR A 496 16.01 0.20 37.27
N ARG A 497 15.46 -1.02 37.32
CA ARG A 497 16.07 -2.16 38.02
C ARG A 497 17.37 -2.61 37.35
N ALA A 498 17.42 -2.67 36.02
CA ALA A 498 18.64 -3.04 35.30
C ALA A 498 19.75 -1.99 35.48
N ALA A 499 19.39 -0.71 35.44
CA ALA A 499 20.30 0.40 35.71
C ALA A 499 20.83 0.36 37.15
N GLY A 500 19.96 0.13 38.14
CA GLY A 500 20.37 0.00 39.55
C GLY A 500 21.35 -1.15 39.79
N ARG A 501 21.14 -2.32 39.15
CA ARG A 501 22.08 -3.45 39.23
C ARG A 501 23.46 -3.10 38.68
N LEU A 502 23.50 -2.43 37.53
CA LEU A 502 24.76 -2.00 36.93
C LEU A 502 25.53 -1.03 37.85
N LEU A 503 24.83 -0.14 38.56
CA LEU A 503 25.45 0.70 39.59
C LEU A 503 26.03 -0.11 40.76
N CYS A 504 25.40 -1.22 41.13
CA CYS A 504 25.86 -2.14 42.17
C CYS A 504 26.99 -3.08 41.71
N GLY A 505 27.37 -3.07 40.42
CA GLY A 505 28.37 -3.98 39.86
C GLY A 505 27.80 -5.35 39.46
N ASP A 506 26.47 -5.52 39.53
CA ASP A 506 25.78 -6.73 39.12
C ASP A 506 25.48 -6.71 37.62
N ALA A 507 25.48 -7.89 37.01
CA ALA A 507 25.04 -8.04 35.63
C ALA A 507 23.55 -7.66 35.48
N PRO A 508 23.15 -7.01 34.38
CA PRO A 508 21.75 -6.82 34.04
C PRO A 508 21.03 -8.17 33.97
N VAL A 509 19.78 -8.23 34.44
CA VAL A 509 19.02 -9.50 34.48
C VAL A 509 18.87 -10.07 33.07
N PRO A 510 19.27 -11.34 32.83
CA PRO A 510 18.96 -11.99 31.57
C PRO A 510 17.43 -12.10 31.41
N ARG A 511 16.92 -11.77 30.22
CA ARG A 511 15.49 -11.83 29.93
C ARG A 511 15.01 -13.27 30.13
N ARG A 512 14.08 -13.50 31.05
CA ARG A 512 13.58 -14.86 31.35
C ARG A 512 12.83 -15.41 30.13
N GLU A 513 13.40 -16.41 29.48
CA GLU A 513 12.74 -17.10 28.37
C GLU A 513 11.49 -17.86 28.85
N ARG A 514 10.36 -17.65 28.17
CA ARG A 514 9.13 -18.41 28.45
C ARG A 514 9.24 -19.85 27.94
N ARG A 515 8.57 -20.77 28.64
CA ARG A 515 8.43 -22.19 28.26
C ARG A 515 7.80 -22.32 26.85
N PRO A 516 8.17 -23.35 26.07
CA PRO A 516 7.74 -23.51 24.68
C PRO A 516 6.22 -23.54 24.49
N LEU A 517 5.46 -24.24 25.34
CA LEU A 517 3.99 -24.29 25.28
C LEU A 517 3.31 -22.91 25.36
N ALA A 518 3.84 -22.02 26.20
CA ALA A 518 3.31 -20.65 26.30
C ALA A 518 3.60 -19.82 25.03
N ARG A 519 4.64 -20.16 24.26
CA ARG A 519 4.93 -19.52 22.96
C ARG A 519 3.93 -19.97 21.89
N TRP A 520 3.58 -21.26 21.85
CA TRP A 520 2.56 -21.78 20.94
C TRP A 520 1.18 -21.16 21.16
N GLY A 521 0.73 -21.08 22.42
CA GLY A 521 -0.54 -20.42 22.74
C GLY A 521 -0.57 -18.94 22.33
N ALA A 522 0.54 -18.22 22.53
CA ALA A 522 0.66 -16.83 22.08
C ALA A 522 0.66 -16.70 20.54
N GLY A 523 1.32 -17.60 19.82
CA GLY A 523 1.30 -17.65 18.36
C GLY A 523 -0.09 -17.90 17.79
N LEU A 524 -0.84 -18.84 18.36
CA LEU A 524 -2.23 -19.12 17.97
C LEU A 524 -3.15 -17.92 18.24
N ALA A 525 -3.06 -17.32 19.43
CA ALA A 525 -3.84 -16.14 19.78
C ALA A 525 -3.55 -14.97 18.83
N LEU A 526 -2.28 -14.76 18.46
CA LEU A 526 -1.87 -13.72 17.53
C LEU A 526 -2.37 -13.99 16.10
N THR A 527 -2.37 -15.25 15.69
CA THR A 527 -2.92 -15.67 14.39
C THR A 527 -4.43 -15.40 14.33
N ALA A 528 -5.16 -15.78 15.38
CA ALA A 528 -6.59 -15.49 15.49
C ALA A 528 -6.85 -13.97 15.49
N ALA A 529 -6.03 -13.18 16.20
CA ALA A 529 -6.15 -11.72 16.21
C ALA A 529 -5.88 -11.06 14.85
N LEU A 530 -5.06 -11.67 13.98
CA LEU A 530 -4.80 -11.19 12.62
C LEU A 530 -5.86 -11.68 11.62
N LEU A 531 -6.36 -12.91 11.76
CA LEU A 531 -7.38 -13.47 10.88
C LEU A 531 -8.79 -12.94 11.18
N ALA A 532 -9.12 -12.65 12.43
CA ALA A 532 -10.44 -12.14 12.82
C ALA A 532 -10.85 -10.86 12.05
N PRO A 533 -10.02 -9.80 11.97
CA PRO A 533 -10.37 -8.62 11.19
C PRO A 533 -10.41 -8.91 9.69
N VAL A 534 -9.55 -9.80 9.16
CA VAL A 534 -9.65 -10.23 7.75
C VAL A 534 -11.04 -10.81 7.50
N LEU A 535 -11.44 -11.81 8.28
CA LEU A 535 -12.73 -12.47 8.12
C LEU A 535 -13.90 -11.50 8.29
N ALA A 536 -13.88 -10.65 9.31
CA ALA A 536 -14.96 -9.69 9.58
C ALA A 536 -15.12 -8.65 8.45
N VAL A 537 -14.00 -8.16 7.89
CA VAL A 537 -13.99 -7.14 6.83
C VAL A 537 -14.29 -7.76 5.45
N SER A 538 -13.95 -9.03 5.23
CA SER A 538 -14.17 -9.72 3.95
C SER A 538 -15.62 -10.17 3.72
N VAL A 539 -16.45 -10.26 4.76
CA VAL A 539 -17.87 -10.68 4.67
C VAL A 539 -18.87 -9.64 5.19
N ALA A 540 -18.42 -8.41 5.45
CA ALA A 540 -19.30 -7.39 6.00
C ALA A 540 -20.43 -7.02 5.02
N PRO A 541 -21.67 -6.85 5.51
CA PRO A 541 -22.83 -6.63 4.65
C PRO A 541 -22.75 -5.29 3.93
N PHE A 542 -23.16 -5.27 2.66
CA PHE A 542 -23.35 -4.07 1.87
C PHE A 542 -24.78 -4.03 1.34
N ARG A 543 -25.39 -2.84 1.41
CA ARG A 543 -26.72 -2.55 0.85
C ARG A 543 -26.58 -1.44 -0.17
N HIS A 544 -27.07 -1.70 -1.37
CA HIS A 544 -26.98 -0.73 -2.45
C HIS A 544 -28.08 0.35 -2.27
N PRO A 545 -27.73 1.64 -2.13
CA PRO A 545 -28.67 2.69 -1.70
C PRO A 545 -29.80 2.96 -2.70
N THR A 546 -29.62 2.62 -3.98
CA THR A 546 -30.62 2.87 -5.05
C THR A 546 -31.23 1.60 -5.66
N ALA A 547 -31.01 0.42 -5.06
CA ALA A 547 -31.39 -0.85 -5.71
C ALA A 547 -32.90 -1.16 -5.71
N ALA A 548 -33.71 -0.49 -4.89
CA ALA A 548 -35.12 -0.82 -4.72
C ALA A 548 -36.07 -0.23 -5.78
N GLN A 549 -35.61 0.69 -6.64
CA GLN A 549 -36.46 1.33 -7.64
C GLN A 549 -36.44 0.53 -8.96
N PRO A 550 -37.60 0.07 -9.45
CA PRO A 550 -37.73 -0.42 -10.83
C PRO A 550 -37.25 0.67 -11.79
N GLU A 551 -36.51 0.29 -12.82
CA GLU A 551 -36.07 1.23 -13.86
C GLU A 551 -36.34 0.65 -15.23
N PHE A 552 -36.83 1.51 -16.12
CA PHE A 552 -36.82 1.29 -17.55
C PHE A 552 -35.54 1.88 -18.13
N VAL A 553 -34.81 1.08 -18.91
CA VAL A 553 -33.55 1.48 -19.54
C VAL A 553 -33.72 1.37 -21.05
N LEU A 554 -33.62 2.50 -21.75
CA LEU A 554 -33.54 2.55 -23.20
C LEU A 554 -32.09 2.78 -23.62
N THR A 555 -31.51 1.82 -24.32
CA THR A 555 -30.22 1.97 -25.00
C THR A 555 -30.47 2.01 -26.50
N PHE A 556 -29.94 3.03 -27.18
CA PHE A 556 -30.13 3.15 -28.61
C PHE A 556 -28.85 3.55 -29.32
N ARG A 557 -28.72 3.06 -30.55
CA ARG A 557 -27.77 3.53 -31.54
C ARG A 557 -28.55 3.90 -32.78
N ALA A 558 -28.39 5.13 -33.26
CA ALA A 558 -29.09 5.60 -34.44
C ALA A 558 -28.18 6.54 -35.25
N PHE A 559 -28.37 6.53 -36.56
CA PHE A 559 -27.67 7.46 -37.45
C PHE A 559 -28.60 8.62 -37.79
N GLY A 560 -28.20 9.83 -37.42
CA GLY A 560 -28.87 11.04 -37.90
C GLY A 560 -28.67 11.24 -39.39
N ASP A 561 -29.55 12.01 -40.02
CA ASP A 561 -29.47 12.33 -41.44
C ASP A 561 -28.24 13.20 -41.72
N TRP A 562 -27.66 13.09 -42.91
CA TRP A 562 -26.54 13.96 -43.29
C TRP A 562 -27.00 15.42 -43.44
N LEU A 563 -26.24 16.36 -42.87
CA LEU A 563 -26.51 17.81 -42.95
C LEU A 563 -25.75 18.46 -44.11
N ASP A 564 -24.43 18.27 -44.19
CA ASP A 564 -23.57 18.95 -45.17
C ASP A 564 -22.89 17.99 -46.17
N ALA A 565 -23.64 17.06 -46.77
CA ALA A 565 -23.05 16.14 -47.74
C ALA A 565 -22.81 16.84 -49.10
N THR A 566 -21.70 17.56 -49.26
CA THR A 566 -21.27 18.02 -50.59
C THR A 566 -20.65 16.84 -51.33
N THR A 567 -21.37 16.27 -52.30
CA THR A 567 -20.83 15.24 -53.19
C THR A 567 -19.96 15.91 -54.24
N VAL A 568 -18.64 15.85 -54.06
CA VAL A 568 -17.73 16.35 -55.10
C VAL A 568 -17.56 15.26 -56.15
N THR A 569 -18.14 15.46 -57.33
CA THR A 569 -17.76 14.72 -58.55
C THR A 569 -16.53 15.40 -59.15
N ALA A 570 -15.35 15.22 -58.56
CA ALA A 570 -14.15 15.77 -59.15
C ALA A 570 -12.93 14.87 -58.92
N ALA A 571 -12.51 14.22 -60.00
CA ALA A 571 -11.17 13.66 -60.15
C ALA A 571 -10.03 14.68 -59.93
N ALA A 572 -10.35 15.98 -59.78
CA ALA A 572 -9.39 17.08 -59.69
C ALA A 572 -8.91 17.42 -58.26
N GLN A 573 -9.50 16.85 -57.19
CA GLN A 573 -9.11 17.14 -55.79
C GLN A 573 -8.86 15.90 -54.93
N ASP A 574 -8.89 14.68 -55.50
CA ASP A 574 -8.61 13.45 -54.77
C ASP A 574 -7.14 13.00 -54.96
N ASN A 575 -6.29 13.34 -53.99
CA ASN A 575 -4.87 12.97 -53.95
C ASN A 575 -4.62 11.47 -53.70
N ARG A 576 -5.66 10.63 -53.60
CA ARG A 576 -5.51 9.17 -53.46
C ARG A 576 -5.22 8.51 -54.81
N PRO A 577 -4.50 7.36 -54.82
CA PRO A 577 -4.25 6.57 -56.03
C PRO A 577 -5.56 6.19 -56.74
N VAL A 578 -5.53 6.10 -58.07
CA VAL A 578 -6.72 5.91 -58.93
C VAL A 578 -7.62 4.74 -58.51
N HIS A 579 -7.04 3.64 -58.01
CA HIS A 579 -7.77 2.45 -57.55
C HIS A 579 -8.42 2.59 -56.16
N MET A 580 -8.17 3.69 -55.43
CA MET A 580 -8.79 4.01 -54.13
C MET A 580 -9.78 5.18 -54.23
N ARG A 581 -10.01 5.71 -55.44
CA ARG A 581 -10.97 6.79 -55.68
C ARG A 581 -12.38 6.20 -55.70
N ALA A 582 -13.19 6.56 -54.71
CA ALA A 582 -14.61 6.24 -54.72
C ALA A 582 -15.38 7.26 -55.59
N ALA A 583 -16.41 6.80 -56.30
CA ALA A 583 -17.33 7.70 -57.00
C ALA A 583 -18.11 8.53 -55.97
N GLY A 584 -17.73 9.80 -55.80
CA GLY A 584 -18.29 10.73 -54.83
C GLY A 584 -17.56 10.71 -53.48
N VAL A 585 -16.81 11.77 -53.21
CA VAL A 585 -16.19 12.00 -51.89
C VAL A 585 -16.98 13.09 -51.18
N HIS A 586 -17.58 12.76 -50.03
CA HIS A 586 -18.20 13.75 -49.16
C HIS A 586 -17.11 14.46 -48.36
N VAL A 587 -16.88 15.74 -48.63
CA VAL A 587 -15.77 16.54 -48.06
C VAL A 587 -16.11 17.11 -46.68
N ASN A 588 -17.37 17.50 -46.47
CA ASN A 588 -17.95 17.74 -45.15
C ASN A 588 -18.92 16.61 -44.84
N ARG A 589 -18.77 15.96 -43.69
CA ARG A 589 -19.60 14.84 -43.26
C ARG A 589 -20.04 15.13 -41.85
N THR A 590 -21.16 15.83 -41.71
CA THR A 590 -21.81 16.10 -40.42
C THR A 590 -23.17 15.43 -40.43
N ARG A 591 -23.50 14.71 -39.36
CA ARG A 591 -24.84 14.15 -39.17
C ARG A 591 -25.68 15.07 -38.29
N ALA A 592 -26.98 15.01 -38.48
CA ALA A 592 -27.96 15.66 -37.60
C ALA A 592 -28.00 14.95 -36.24
N SER A 593 -28.46 15.68 -35.22
CA SER A 593 -28.78 15.08 -33.93
C SER A 593 -29.98 14.16 -34.06
N VAL A 594 -29.93 13.03 -33.34
CA VAL A 594 -31.08 12.12 -33.20
C VAL A 594 -31.92 12.57 -32.02
N VAL A 595 -33.23 12.65 -32.22
CA VAL A 595 -34.19 12.99 -31.18
C VAL A 595 -34.92 11.73 -30.74
N VAL A 596 -34.86 11.44 -29.45
CA VAL A 596 -35.58 10.31 -28.84
C VAL A 596 -36.69 10.87 -27.96
N ARG A 597 -37.94 10.49 -28.24
CA ARG A 597 -39.09 10.81 -27.38
C ARG A 597 -39.49 9.55 -26.63
N LEU A 598 -39.46 9.62 -25.31
CA LEU A 598 -39.86 8.55 -24.40
C LEU A 598 -41.14 8.98 -23.70
N THR A 599 -42.22 8.24 -23.91
CA THR A 599 -43.52 8.45 -23.27
C THR A 599 -43.75 7.33 -22.27
N VAL A 600 -43.98 7.69 -21.00
CA VAL A 600 -44.36 6.75 -19.93
C VAL A 600 -45.70 7.21 -19.37
N ASP A 601 -46.72 6.37 -19.44
CA ASP A 601 -48.09 6.64 -18.98
C ASP A 601 -48.65 8.00 -19.46
N GLY A 602 -48.34 8.34 -20.72
CA GLY A 602 -48.78 9.59 -21.35
C GLY A 602 -47.89 10.81 -21.11
N ALA A 603 -46.89 10.73 -20.20
CA ALA A 603 -45.90 11.79 -20.01
C ALA A 603 -44.72 11.61 -20.97
N THR A 604 -44.54 12.54 -21.91
CA THR A 604 -43.48 12.48 -22.93
C THR A 604 -42.28 13.34 -22.56
N GLN A 605 -41.09 12.75 -22.59
CA GLN A 605 -39.80 13.43 -22.45
C GLN A 605 -39.03 13.36 -23.76
N GLN A 606 -38.50 14.49 -24.23
CA GLN A 606 -37.69 14.57 -25.45
C GLN A 606 -36.22 14.74 -25.10
N HIS A 607 -35.36 13.92 -25.71
CA HIS A 607 -33.92 13.94 -25.52
C HIS A 607 -33.20 14.05 -26.87
N VAL A 608 -32.25 14.98 -26.97
CA VAL A 608 -31.49 15.23 -28.20
C VAL A 608 -30.07 14.71 -28.04
N PHE A 609 -29.66 13.80 -28.94
CA PHE A 609 -28.36 13.15 -28.92
C PHE A 609 -27.53 13.54 -30.13
N ARG A 610 -26.42 14.22 -29.87
CA ARG A 610 -25.47 14.64 -30.90
C ARG A 610 -24.66 13.45 -31.43
N PRO A 611 -24.34 13.42 -32.73
CA PRO A 611 -23.50 12.37 -33.32
C PRO A 611 -22.11 12.37 -32.71
N LYS A 612 -21.55 11.18 -32.50
CA LYS A 612 -20.21 10.98 -31.96
C LYS A 612 -19.14 10.97 -33.07
N GLY A 613 -17.87 11.09 -32.69
CA GLY A 613 -16.73 11.10 -33.61
C GLY A 613 -16.12 12.49 -33.80
N LEU A 614 -14.84 12.54 -34.18
CA LEU A 614 -14.05 13.78 -34.27
C LEU A 614 -14.66 14.79 -35.26
N LYS A 615 -15.38 14.30 -36.28
CA LYS A 615 -16.05 15.11 -37.31
C LYS A 615 -17.58 15.11 -37.19
N SER A 616 -18.15 14.56 -36.10
CA SER A 616 -19.60 14.46 -35.93
C SER A 616 -20.30 13.65 -37.04
N ASP A 617 -19.63 12.63 -37.58
CA ASP A 617 -20.08 11.76 -38.67
C ASP A 617 -20.53 10.35 -38.22
N GLY A 618 -20.31 10.02 -36.95
CA GLY A 618 -20.67 8.75 -36.33
C GLY A 618 -22.14 8.65 -35.90
N ALA A 619 -22.51 7.52 -35.31
CA ALA A 619 -23.85 7.33 -34.76
C ALA A 619 -24.09 8.25 -33.55
N SER A 620 -25.34 8.67 -33.38
CA SER A 620 -25.84 9.17 -32.10
C SER A 620 -26.19 7.98 -31.23
N ILE A 621 -25.59 7.95 -30.04
CA ILE A 621 -25.73 6.85 -29.09
C ILE A 621 -26.10 7.44 -27.75
N GLY A 622 -27.08 6.82 -27.09
CA GLY A 622 -27.55 7.27 -25.81
C GLY A 622 -28.12 6.14 -24.98
N GLU A 623 -28.11 6.38 -23.68
CA GLU A 623 -28.77 5.56 -22.68
C GLU A 623 -29.70 6.48 -21.88
N LEU A 624 -30.96 6.10 -21.76
CA LEU A 624 -31.97 6.78 -20.96
C LEU A 624 -32.44 5.82 -19.87
N ARG A 625 -32.40 6.27 -18.62
CA ARG A 625 -32.89 5.52 -17.46
C ARG A 625 -34.03 6.29 -16.83
N VAL A 626 -35.20 5.68 -16.73
CA VAL A 626 -36.38 6.27 -16.09
C VAL A 626 -36.82 5.38 -14.93
N PRO A 627 -36.87 5.90 -13.70
CA PRO A 627 -37.44 5.16 -12.57
C PRO A 627 -38.94 4.97 -12.78
N LEU A 628 -39.43 3.76 -12.57
CA LEU A 628 -40.85 3.41 -12.64
C LEU A 628 -41.36 3.02 -11.25
N ALA A 629 -42.65 3.27 -11.00
CA ALA A 629 -43.31 2.70 -9.83
C ALA A 629 -43.45 1.17 -10.04
N PRO A 630 -43.60 0.35 -8.99
CA PRO A 630 -43.93 -1.05 -9.17
C PRO A 630 -45.35 -1.18 -9.78
N GLY A 631 -45.48 -1.89 -10.90
CA GLY A 631 -46.77 -2.03 -11.59
C GLY A 631 -46.64 -2.12 -13.11
N ALA A 632 -47.78 -2.15 -13.81
CA ALA A 632 -47.82 -2.10 -15.27
C ALA A 632 -47.76 -0.64 -15.74
N HIS A 633 -46.84 -0.36 -16.67
CA HIS A 633 -46.65 0.97 -17.26
C HIS A 633 -46.72 0.88 -18.78
N ARG A 634 -47.43 1.81 -19.43
CA ARG A 634 -47.44 1.87 -20.90
C ARG A 634 -46.28 2.75 -21.35
N VAL A 635 -45.31 2.14 -22.02
CA VAL A 635 -44.11 2.82 -22.51
C VAL A 635 -44.17 2.92 -24.03
N ALA A 636 -43.90 4.10 -24.57
CA ALA A 636 -43.71 4.33 -26.00
C ALA A 636 -42.38 5.05 -26.25
N VAL A 637 -41.65 4.63 -27.26
CA VAL A 637 -40.36 5.19 -27.66
C VAL A 637 -40.40 5.49 -29.14
N SER A 638 -40.06 6.72 -29.50
CA SER A 638 -39.94 7.14 -30.89
C SER A 638 -38.57 7.78 -31.15
N VAL A 639 -37.97 7.45 -32.30
CA VAL A 639 -36.64 7.91 -32.69
C VAL A 639 -36.76 8.67 -34.01
N ALA A 640 -36.42 9.96 -34.00
CA ALA A 640 -36.34 10.84 -35.16
C ALA A 640 -34.88 11.16 -35.52
N THR A 641 -34.56 11.21 -36.81
CA THR A 641 -33.17 11.33 -37.30
C THR A 641 -32.73 12.77 -37.53
N ARG A 642 -33.61 13.75 -37.30
CA ARG A 642 -33.34 15.17 -37.36
C ARG A 642 -34.18 15.91 -36.31
N GLU A 643 -33.61 16.98 -35.77
CA GLU A 643 -34.30 17.89 -34.87
C GLU A 643 -35.33 18.72 -35.65
N GLY A 644 -36.60 18.69 -35.23
CA GLY A 644 -37.72 19.35 -35.93
C GLY A 644 -38.58 18.44 -36.82
N ASP A 645 -38.23 17.15 -36.98
CA ASP A 645 -39.14 16.18 -37.59
C ASP A 645 -40.27 15.80 -36.61
N ASP A 646 -41.51 16.06 -36.99
CA ASP A 646 -42.69 15.63 -36.21
C ASP A 646 -42.96 14.13 -36.37
N ALA A 647 -42.67 13.56 -37.54
CA ALA A 647 -42.87 12.14 -37.83
C ALA A 647 -41.67 11.28 -37.38
N PRO A 648 -41.84 10.34 -36.44
CA PRO A 648 -40.76 9.46 -36.03
C PRO A 648 -40.43 8.43 -37.13
N ARG A 649 -39.15 8.12 -37.30
CA ARG A 649 -38.70 7.12 -38.28
C ARG A 649 -38.95 5.69 -37.80
N VAL A 650 -38.86 5.48 -36.49
CA VAL A 650 -39.14 4.20 -35.83
C VAL A 650 -39.86 4.48 -34.52
N GLU A 651 -40.90 3.70 -34.25
CA GLU A 651 -41.71 3.77 -33.05
C GLU A 651 -41.88 2.38 -32.44
N TRP A 652 -41.92 2.32 -31.12
CA TRP A 652 -42.21 1.12 -30.34
C TRP A 652 -43.14 1.49 -29.19
N SER A 653 -44.14 0.67 -28.90
CA SER A 653 -44.97 0.82 -27.71
C SER A 653 -45.44 -0.53 -27.19
N GLU A 654 -45.22 -0.78 -25.91
CA GLU A 654 -45.69 -1.98 -25.21
C GLU A 654 -46.00 -1.65 -23.74
N GLU A 655 -46.77 -2.53 -23.10
CA GLU A 655 -46.93 -2.51 -21.65
C GLU A 655 -45.73 -3.21 -21.00
N VAL A 656 -45.07 -2.52 -20.08
CA VAL A 656 -43.90 -2.99 -19.35
C VAL A 656 -44.28 -3.18 -17.89
N LEU A 657 -44.10 -4.40 -17.39
CA LEU A 657 -44.32 -4.71 -15.98
C LEU A 657 -43.06 -4.36 -15.17
N ALA A 658 -43.10 -3.22 -14.48
CA ALA A 658 -42.03 -2.78 -13.60
C ALA A 658 -42.05 -3.58 -12.29
N GLN A 659 -41.05 -4.46 -12.13
CA GLN A 659 -40.85 -5.26 -10.93
C GLN A 659 -39.71 -4.69 -10.09
N ARG A 660 -39.87 -4.71 -8.77
CA ARG A 660 -38.83 -4.28 -7.84
C ARG A 660 -37.54 -5.08 -8.06
N GLY A 661 -36.41 -4.38 -8.15
CA GLY A 661 -35.09 -4.99 -8.33
C GLY A 661 -34.81 -5.53 -9.74
N ARG A 662 -35.70 -5.29 -10.72
CA ARG A 662 -35.48 -5.65 -12.12
C ARG A 662 -35.39 -4.41 -13.02
N LEU A 663 -34.60 -4.56 -14.08
CA LEU A 663 -34.48 -3.60 -15.16
C LEU A 663 -35.34 -4.10 -16.33
N ALA A 664 -36.21 -3.24 -16.84
CA ALA A 664 -36.85 -3.46 -18.13
C ALA A 664 -35.98 -2.76 -19.19
N VAL A 665 -35.32 -3.53 -20.05
CA VAL A 665 -34.36 -2.98 -21.01
C VAL A 665 -34.94 -3.02 -22.41
N LEU A 666 -34.92 -1.87 -23.08
CA LEU A 666 -35.23 -1.75 -24.50
C LEU A 666 -33.98 -1.33 -25.25
N THR A 667 -33.59 -2.15 -26.23
CA THR A 667 -32.43 -1.90 -27.08
C THR A 667 -32.87 -1.58 -28.50
N PHE A 668 -32.37 -0.49 -29.07
CA PHE A 668 -32.53 -0.15 -30.48
C PHE A 668 -31.19 -0.15 -31.21
N GLU A 669 -31.05 -1.01 -32.21
CA GLU A 669 -29.89 -1.07 -33.09
C GLU A 669 -30.29 -0.89 -34.57
N PRO A 670 -29.54 -0.11 -35.37
CA PRO A 670 -29.86 0.11 -36.78
C PRO A 670 -29.83 -1.22 -37.54
N GLY A 671 -30.90 -1.52 -38.28
CA GLY A 671 -31.04 -2.75 -39.05
C GLY A 671 -31.56 -3.97 -38.28
N VAL A 672 -31.55 -3.94 -36.94
CA VAL A 672 -32.12 -4.99 -36.08
C VAL A 672 -33.48 -4.58 -35.51
N GLY A 673 -33.71 -3.29 -35.27
CA GLY A 673 -34.94 -2.76 -34.70
C GLY A 673 -34.95 -2.76 -33.17
N PHE A 674 -36.13 -2.59 -32.58
CA PHE A 674 -36.33 -2.62 -31.13
C PHE A 674 -36.35 -4.05 -30.60
N ARG A 675 -35.61 -4.31 -29.51
CA ARG A 675 -35.63 -5.56 -28.75
C ARG A 675 -35.91 -5.27 -27.29
N VAL A 676 -36.91 -5.96 -26.74
CA VAL A 676 -37.27 -5.89 -25.33
C VAL A 676 -36.63 -7.07 -24.62
N GLU A 677 -35.90 -6.80 -23.56
CA GLU A 677 -35.42 -7.82 -22.64
C GLU A 677 -36.30 -7.76 -21.40
N LYS A 678 -37.00 -8.88 -21.15
CA LYS A 678 -37.97 -9.04 -20.05
C LYS A 678 -37.33 -9.71 -18.84
#